data_AF-A0A1N6SS74-F1
#
_entry.id   AF-A0A1N6SS74-F1
#
_cell.length_a   1.000
_cell.length_b   1.000
_cell.length_c   1.000
_cell.angle_alpha   90.00
_cell.angle_beta   90.00
_cell.angle_gamma   90.00
#
_symmetry.space_group_name_H-M   'P 1'
#
loop_
_entity.id
_entity.type
_entity.pdbx_description
1 polymer ?
#
loop_
_entity_poly.entity_id
_entity_poly.type
_entity_poly.pdbx_seq_one_letter_code
_entity_poly.pdbx_strand_id
1 'polypeptide(L)'
;MNPHLRRTSTRLADGRELVYFDDSPAYVSGERTRRLDDPRPLPDRFAPVPSPDGTPHPYVGPEMRRDPLTGDWVPLAAHRMNRTFLPAADSCPLCPARPGSAYSDGEVPDTDYDVVVFENRFPSLQRVPGAPDAVVEDAPLQHHAPAAGRCEVVCFSSDHRTSFGALPPQRVRTIIDAWADRTAALGAEPGVEQVFCFENRGQEIGVTLHHPHGQIYGYPYVTPRTRTLLDQAREHHRRTGRSLLRDVLESELADGRRVVLETEHWVAYVPYAARWPVEVHLAPRRDVPDLPALTDAERDDLATAYLELLRRLDRFFETADGAPIALPYIAAWHQAPAREGRSVADGGTDDVTLARLHLQVFSVLRAPGKLKYLAGSESGMGAWISDTTPERIAARLQELAPTSAARGWVPALSDDDGAARARAVLAEAFGADEPGEEVRVWAAPGRVNLIGEHTDYNAGLCLPVALPHRTYVALRPRTDSLVRLASAQAPGETWTARLEDVGPGEVAGWGSYVAGVAWALREHLVAQGADPAAVPGFDAAVDSSVPFGAGLSSSAALECAVAVALDDVAGLGLAATDAGRAVLATASVRAENEIAGAPTGGMDQSAALRAQAGHALLLDCRPGLDPVESATQVPFDLDAAGLALLVMDTRAEHRLVDGQYAQRRATCEDAARTLGIGSLRELADAVDASDDPAVALARALDALPDDVARRRVRHVVTEIGRVRAFVALLREGRPDAVGPLMNASHASLRDDYEVSSVELDVAVDAARVAGALGARMTGGGFGGSAIALVRADQVEAVADAVRAAFEREGLGAPGFLLATPSAPAERVA
;
A
#
# COMPACT_ATOMS: atom_id res chain seq x y z
N MET A 1 -3.65 28.29 12.07
CA MET A 1 -3.35 28.27 10.63
C MET A 1 -2.87 26.87 10.32
N ASN A 2 -3.55 26.17 9.41
CA ASN A 2 -3.10 24.85 8.94
C ASN A 2 -1.81 25.07 8.12
N PRO A 3 -0.65 24.50 8.52
CA PRO A 3 0.64 24.76 7.87
C PRO A 3 0.70 24.31 6.39
N HIS A 4 -0.26 23.51 5.94
CA HIS A 4 -0.30 22.95 4.58
C HIS A 4 -1.33 23.61 3.66
N LEU A 5 -2.08 24.60 4.14
CA LEU A 5 -3.22 25.18 3.41
C LEU A 5 -3.30 26.69 3.57
N ARG A 6 -3.45 27.40 2.44
CA ARG A 6 -3.77 28.83 2.43
C ARG A 6 -5.22 29.07 2.02
N ARG A 7 -5.95 29.80 2.86
CA ARG A 7 -7.32 30.25 2.60
C ARG A 7 -7.33 31.71 2.16
N THR A 8 -7.93 32.00 1.01
CA THR A 8 -8.05 33.37 0.48
C THR A 8 -9.50 33.66 0.09
N SER A 9 -10.12 34.70 0.67
CA SER A 9 -11.52 35.09 0.38
C SER A 9 -11.58 36.35 -0.47
N THR A 10 -12.51 36.39 -1.41
CA THR A 10 -12.81 37.53 -2.29
C THR A 10 -14.30 37.57 -2.68
N ARG A 11 -14.69 38.50 -3.55
CA ARG A 11 -16.03 38.62 -4.12
C ARG A 11 -16.01 38.54 -5.65
N LEU A 12 -17.02 37.85 -6.19
CA LEU A 12 -17.35 37.89 -7.61
C LEU A 12 -17.98 39.24 -7.99
N ALA A 13 -18.03 39.53 -9.29
CA ALA A 13 -18.50 40.81 -9.82
C ALA A 13 -19.95 41.14 -9.42
N ASP A 14 -20.79 40.13 -9.19
CA ASP A 14 -22.19 40.27 -8.78
C ASP A 14 -22.39 40.26 -7.24
N GLY A 15 -21.28 40.33 -6.48
CA GLY A 15 -21.27 40.44 -5.02
C GLY A 15 -21.24 39.11 -4.26
N ARG A 16 -21.29 37.95 -4.95
CA ARG A 16 -21.16 36.62 -4.34
C ARG A 16 -19.79 36.39 -3.70
N GLU A 17 -19.75 35.66 -2.58
CA GLU A 17 -18.48 35.23 -1.97
C GLU A 17 -17.79 34.15 -2.83
N LEU A 18 -16.46 34.25 -2.96
CA LEU A 18 -15.58 33.21 -3.47
C LEU A 18 -14.41 33.01 -2.50
N VAL A 19 -14.05 31.75 -2.23
CA VAL A 19 -12.97 31.35 -1.32
C VAL A 19 -12.06 30.33 -1.98
N TYR A 20 -10.78 30.64 -2.09
CA TYR A 20 -9.73 29.73 -2.52
C TYR A 20 -9.16 28.96 -1.32
N PHE A 21 -8.87 27.69 -1.55
CA PHE A 21 -8.22 26.75 -0.63
C PHE A 21 -7.02 26.14 -1.38
N ASP A 22 -5.82 26.67 -1.10
CA ASP A 22 -4.60 26.36 -1.84
C ASP A 22 -3.61 25.52 -1.03
N ASP A 23 -3.22 24.38 -1.60
CA ASP A 23 -2.23 23.44 -1.04
C ASP A 23 -0.92 23.42 -1.85
N SER A 24 -0.90 24.11 -3.00
CA SER A 24 0.28 24.28 -3.83
C SER A 24 1.35 25.11 -3.11
N PRO A 25 2.63 24.66 -3.06
CA PRO A 25 3.67 25.28 -2.24
C PRO A 25 3.85 26.79 -2.45
N ALA A 26 3.75 27.27 -3.70
CA ALA A 26 3.91 28.69 -4.02
C ALA A 26 2.79 29.58 -3.42
N TYR A 27 1.57 29.06 -3.30
CA TYR A 27 0.48 29.80 -2.67
C TYR A 27 0.57 29.69 -1.14
N VAL A 28 0.85 28.50 -0.61
CA VAL A 28 1.02 28.27 0.84
C VAL A 28 2.16 29.13 1.42
N SER A 29 3.29 29.23 0.72
CA SER A 29 4.46 30.00 1.18
C SER A 29 4.27 31.52 1.16
N GLY A 30 3.28 32.02 0.42
CA GLY A 30 3.13 33.45 0.17
C GLY A 30 3.81 33.95 -1.11
N GLU A 31 4.59 33.12 -1.81
CA GLU A 31 5.30 33.49 -3.04
C GLU A 31 4.34 33.96 -4.15
N ARG A 32 3.19 33.29 -4.26
CA ARG A 32 2.08 33.67 -5.13
C ARG A 32 0.85 34.03 -4.30
N THR A 33 0.00 34.87 -4.87
CA THR A 33 -1.28 35.28 -4.27
C THR A 33 -2.38 35.15 -5.30
N ARG A 34 -3.57 34.73 -4.87
CA ARG A 34 -4.75 34.63 -5.72
C ARG A 34 -5.22 35.99 -6.20
N ARG A 35 -5.90 35.99 -7.35
CA ARG A 35 -6.62 37.17 -7.84
C ARG A 35 -7.74 37.55 -6.87
N LEU A 36 -7.84 38.85 -6.56
CA LEU A 36 -8.83 39.39 -5.62
C LEU A 36 -9.92 40.24 -6.30
N ASP A 37 -9.86 40.43 -7.60
CA ASP A 37 -10.86 41.14 -8.39
C ASP A 37 -11.52 40.22 -9.43
N ASP A 38 -12.82 40.39 -9.64
CA ASP A 38 -13.56 39.80 -10.76
C ASP A 38 -14.02 40.92 -11.70
N PRO A 39 -13.40 41.08 -12.88
CA PRO A 39 -13.62 42.23 -13.76
C PRO A 39 -14.86 42.09 -14.66
N ARG A 40 -15.66 41.02 -14.51
CA ARG A 40 -16.87 40.82 -15.33
C ARG A 40 -17.85 42.00 -15.14
N PRO A 41 -18.48 42.52 -16.21
CA PRO A 41 -19.42 43.63 -16.11
C PRO A 41 -20.81 43.16 -15.69
N LEU A 42 -20.93 42.55 -14.51
CA LEU A 42 -22.19 42.02 -13.96
C LEU A 42 -22.81 43.01 -12.96
N PRO A 43 -24.14 43.18 -12.96
CA PRO A 43 -24.83 43.92 -11.90
C PRO A 43 -24.79 43.12 -10.59
N ASP A 44 -24.99 43.82 -9.47
CA ASP A 44 -25.24 43.17 -8.17
C ASP A 44 -26.42 42.19 -8.27
N ARG A 45 -26.28 41.01 -7.66
CA ARG A 45 -27.28 39.93 -7.74
C ARG A 45 -28.66 40.30 -7.16
N PHE A 46 -28.73 41.33 -6.32
CA PHE A 46 -29.98 41.84 -5.74
C PHE A 46 -30.42 43.16 -6.39
N ALA A 47 -29.80 43.57 -7.49
CA ALA A 47 -30.24 44.72 -8.25
C ALA A 47 -31.72 44.58 -8.67
N PRO A 48 -32.49 45.68 -8.66
CA PRO A 48 -33.90 45.64 -9.09
C PRO A 48 -34.05 45.05 -10.50
N VAL A 49 -35.04 44.17 -10.65
CA VAL A 49 -35.34 43.51 -11.92
C VAL A 49 -36.35 44.37 -12.68
N PRO A 50 -36.06 44.82 -13.91
CA PRO A 50 -37.01 45.60 -14.70
C PRO A 50 -38.16 44.71 -15.21
N SER A 51 -39.39 45.19 -15.06
CA SER A 51 -40.57 44.63 -15.71
C SER A 51 -40.55 44.83 -17.23
N PRO A 52 -41.43 44.15 -18.00
CA PRO A 52 -41.55 44.36 -19.45
C PRO A 52 -41.83 45.80 -19.87
N ASP A 53 -42.35 46.64 -18.97
CA ASP A 53 -42.61 48.06 -19.15
C ASP A 53 -41.45 48.98 -18.70
N GLY A 54 -40.34 48.40 -18.23
CA GLY A 54 -39.16 49.12 -17.73
C GLY A 54 -39.23 49.53 -16.26
N THR A 55 -40.30 49.20 -15.52
CA THR A 55 -40.42 49.54 -14.10
C THR A 55 -39.52 48.64 -13.25
N PRO A 56 -38.60 49.16 -12.42
CA PRO A 56 -37.75 48.34 -11.56
C PRO A 56 -38.55 47.76 -10.38
N HIS A 57 -38.48 46.44 -10.19
CA HIS A 57 -39.04 45.75 -9.03
C HIS A 57 -37.93 45.21 -8.13
N PRO A 58 -38.12 45.21 -6.79
CA PRO A 58 -37.17 44.57 -5.89
C PRO A 58 -36.96 43.10 -6.27
N TYR A 59 -35.73 42.62 -6.07
CA TYR A 59 -35.45 41.21 -6.24
C TYR A 59 -36.28 40.38 -5.24
N VAL A 60 -37.00 39.38 -5.76
CA VAL A 60 -37.75 38.42 -4.94
C VAL A 60 -36.99 37.09 -4.95
N GLY A 61 -36.52 36.69 -3.77
CA GLY A 61 -35.82 35.42 -3.58
C GLY A 61 -36.75 34.20 -3.59
N PRO A 62 -36.19 32.98 -3.50
CA PRO A 62 -36.99 31.77 -3.36
C PRO A 62 -37.80 31.77 -2.06
N GLU A 63 -39.00 31.22 -2.12
CA GLU A 63 -39.87 30.98 -0.96
C GLU A 63 -39.92 29.49 -0.64
N MET A 64 -40.42 29.13 0.54
CA MET A 64 -40.77 27.77 0.91
C MET A 64 -42.16 27.72 1.52
N ARG A 65 -42.87 26.62 1.29
CA ARG A 65 -44.22 26.39 1.83
C ARG A 65 -44.21 25.16 2.71
N ARG A 66 -44.99 25.19 3.79
CA ARG A 66 -45.13 24.05 4.68
C ARG A 66 -46.26 23.14 4.19
N ASP A 67 -45.94 21.89 3.92
CA ASP A 67 -46.95 20.87 3.62
C ASP A 67 -47.74 20.56 4.91
N PRO A 68 -49.06 20.78 4.95
CA PRO A 68 -49.86 20.50 6.15
C PRO A 68 -50.00 19.01 6.47
N LEU A 69 -49.75 18.11 5.51
CA LEU A 69 -49.89 16.65 5.73
C LEU A 69 -48.66 16.03 6.39
N THR A 70 -47.47 16.42 5.95
CA THR A 70 -46.19 15.89 6.45
C THR A 70 -45.55 16.82 7.49
N GLY A 71 -45.91 18.11 7.46
CA GLY A 71 -45.28 19.16 8.24
C GLY A 71 -43.96 19.68 7.64
N ASP A 72 -43.56 19.18 6.46
CA ASP A 72 -42.27 19.48 5.84
C ASP A 72 -42.26 20.81 5.08
N TRP A 73 -41.09 21.47 5.10
CA TRP A 73 -40.84 22.67 4.31
C TRP A 73 -40.39 22.30 2.89
N VAL A 74 -41.08 22.84 1.90
CA VAL A 74 -40.83 22.61 0.47
C VAL A 74 -40.34 23.92 -0.17
N PRO A 75 -39.04 24.05 -0.49
CA PRO A 75 -38.52 25.19 -1.23
C PRO A 75 -39.07 25.25 -2.67
N LEU A 76 -39.52 26.44 -3.07
CA LEU A 76 -40.06 26.75 -4.40
C LEU A 76 -39.10 27.69 -5.13
N ALA A 77 -38.17 27.11 -5.88
CA ALA A 77 -37.19 27.85 -6.68
C ALA A 77 -37.62 27.91 -8.17
N ALA A 78 -38.77 28.53 -8.46
CA ALA A 78 -39.37 28.55 -9.80
C ALA A 78 -38.45 29.13 -10.89
N HIS A 79 -37.59 30.10 -10.53
CA HIS A 79 -36.61 30.70 -11.44
C HIS A 79 -35.63 29.67 -12.04
N ARG A 80 -35.45 28.50 -11.41
CA ARG A 80 -34.57 27.43 -11.91
C ARG A 80 -35.09 26.73 -13.17
N MET A 81 -36.37 26.88 -13.51
CA MET A 81 -36.92 26.35 -14.78
C MET A 81 -36.28 27.00 -16.01
N ASN A 82 -35.77 28.23 -15.89
CA ASN A 82 -35.16 28.99 -16.98
C ASN A 82 -33.62 28.90 -17.01
N ARG A 83 -33.02 27.95 -16.27
CA ARG A 83 -31.56 27.78 -16.23
C ARG A 83 -31.05 27.30 -17.59
N THR A 84 -29.95 27.89 -18.06
CA THR A 84 -29.27 27.47 -19.30
C THR A 84 -28.94 25.97 -19.22
N PHE A 85 -29.48 25.19 -20.18
CA PHE A 85 -29.29 23.75 -20.24
C PHE A 85 -28.05 23.44 -21.08
N LEU A 86 -27.05 22.79 -20.46
CA LEU A 86 -25.79 22.32 -21.08
C LEU A 86 -25.00 23.39 -21.88
N PRO A 87 -24.18 24.24 -21.25
CA PRO A 87 -23.14 24.94 -21.99
C PRO A 87 -22.18 23.92 -22.62
N ALA A 88 -21.62 24.24 -23.80
CA ALA A 88 -20.60 23.41 -24.43
C ALA A 88 -19.35 23.30 -23.51
N ALA A 89 -18.53 22.25 -23.68
CA ALA A 89 -17.39 22.00 -22.78
C ALA A 89 -16.40 23.19 -22.71
N ASP A 90 -16.30 23.97 -23.78
CA ASP A 90 -15.50 25.19 -23.88
C ASP A 90 -16.09 26.40 -23.11
N SER A 91 -17.30 26.27 -22.59
CA SER A 91 -18.06 27.27 -21.81
C SER A 91 -18.44 26.75 -20.41
N CYS A 92 -17.69 25.77 -19.89
CA CYS A 92 -17.88 25.27 -18.54
C CYS A 92 -17.69 26.39 -17.50
N PRO A 93 -18.69 26.66 -16.64
CA PRO A 93 -18.62 27.76 -15.69
C PRO A 93 -17.64 27.51 -14.52
N LEU A 94 -17.15 26.28 -14.38
CA LEU A 94 -16.24 25.89 -13.30
C LEU A 94 -14.77 25.91 -13.74
N CYS A 95 -14.49 26.04 -15.04
CA CYS A 95 -13.13 26.19 -15.53
C CYS A 95 -12.54 27.54 -15.10
N PRO A 96 -11.22 27.60 -14.85
CA PRO A 96 -10.54 28.86 -14.61
C PRO A 96 -10.61 29.79 -15.84
N ALA A 97 -10.29 31.06 -15.63
CA ALA A 97 -10.16 32.04 -16.70
C ALA A 97 -9.08 31.61 -17.71
N ARG A 98 -9.34 31.86 -19.00
CA ARG A 98 -8.38 31.54 -20.06
C ARG A 98 -7.18 32.50 -19.97
N PRO A 99 -5.92 32.01 -20.06
CA PRO A 99 -4.74 32.86 -20.04
C PRO A 99 -4.82 34.00 -21.06
N GLY A 100 -4.52 35.23 -20.62
CA GLY A 100 -4.54 36.44 -21.46
C GLY A 100 -5.93 37.04 -21.73
N SER A 101 -7.02 36.43 -21.25
CA SER A 101 -8.36 37.02 -21.34
C SER A 101 -8.58 38.05 -20.24
N ALA A 102 -9.26 39.17 -20.56
CA ALA A 102 -9.63 40.17 -19.54
C ALA A 102 -10.61 39.59 -18.51
N TYR A 103 -11.58 38.80 -18.97
CA TYR A 103 -12.46 37.93 -18.19
C TYR A 103 -12.85 36.70 -19.02
N SER A 104 -13.36 35.65 -18.35
CA SER A 104 -14.07 34.53 -18.98
C SER A 104 -15.53 34.53 -18.50
N ASP A 105 -16.43 33.89 -19.23
CA ASP A 105 -17.83 33.75 -18.80
C ASP A 105 -18.01 32.76 -17.62
N GLY A 106 -16.93 32.09 -17.21
CA GLY A 106 -16.89 31.20 -16.05
C GLY A 106 -16.90 31.94 -14.72
N GLU A 107 -17.12 31.20 -13.62
CA GLU A 107 -17.28 31.75 -12.28
C GLU A 107 -15.95 31.99 -11.55
N VAL A 108 -14.87 31.35 -11.99
CA VAL A 108 -13.55 31.47 -11.35
C VAL A 108 -12.69 32.47 -12.13
N PRO A 109 -12.39 33.67 -11.58
CA PRO A 109 -11.72 34.75 -12.33
C PRO A 109 -10.20 34.57 -12.48
N ASP A 110 -9.61 33.62 -11.76
CA ASP A 110 -8.18 33.30 -11.80
C ASP A 110 -7.88 32.24 -12.88
N THR A 111 -6.62 32.16 -13.34
CA THR A 111 -6.20 31.27 -14.45
C THR A 111 -5.94 29.82 -14.03
N ASP A 112 -5.85 29.57 -12.72
CA ASP A 112 -5.82 28.24 -12.13
C ASP A 112 -6.48 28.28 -10.73
N TYR A 113 -6.68 27.12 -10.14
CA TYR A 113 -7.03 26.99 -8.72
C TYR A 113 -6.78 25.56 -8.23
N ASP A 114 -6.56 25.46 -6.92
CA ASP A 114 -6.39 24.22 -6.19
C ASP A 114 -7.77 23.63 -5.83
N VAL A 115 -8.45 24.27 -4.88
CA VAL A 115 -9.88 24.07 -4.57
C VAL A 115 -10.53 25.45 -4.42
N VAL A 116 -11.74 25.63 -4.94
CA VAL A 116 -12.47 26.90 -4.82
C VAL A 116 -13.93 26.65 -4.43
N VAL A 117 -14.43 27.48 -3.52
CA VAL A 117 -15.82 27.49 -3.08
C VAL A 117 -16.45 28.83 -3.41
N PHE A 118 -17.64 28.84 -3.99
CA PHE A 118 -18.38 30.08 -4.23
C PHE A 118 -19.89 29.87 -4.15
N GLU A 119 -20.63 30.95 -3.91
CA GLU A 119 -22.09 30.91 -3.88
C GLU A 119 -22.68 30.56 -5.27
N ASN A 120 -23.65 29.67 -5.28
CA ASN A 120 -24.30 29.21 -6.51
C ASN A 120 -25.08 30.38 -7.17
N ARG A 121 -24.89 30.57 -8.47
CA ARG A 121 -25.58 31.61 -9.27
C ARG A 121 -27.09 31.40 -9.38
N PHE A 122 -27.55 30.15 -9.29
CA PHE A 122 -28.95 29.75 -9.40
C PHE A 122 -29.38 28.95 -8.17
N PRO A 123 -29.37 29.57 -6.97
CA PRO A 123 -29.53 28.86 -5.72
C PRO A 123 -30.99 28.43 -5.49
N SER A 124 -31.18 27.25 -4.88
CA SER A 124 -32.52 26.87 -4.39
C SER A 124 -32.89 27.58 -3.08
N LEU A 125 -31.87 28.02 -2.34
CA LEU A 125 -31.98 28.65 -1.03
C LEU A 125 -31.11 29.90 -1.04
N GLN A 126 -31.68 31.05 -0.71
CA GLN A 126 -30.95 32.31 -0.71
C GLN A 126 -31.55 33.28 0.28
N ARG A 127 -30.69 33.85 1.14
CA ARG A 127 -31.03 34.98 1.98
C ARG A 127 -30.97 36.28 1.18
N VAL A 128 -32.11 37.00 1.11
CA VAL A 128 -32.20 38.34 0.52
C VAL A 128 -31.95 39.38 1.61
N PRO A 129 -30.96 40.28 1.47
CA PRO A 129 -30.68 41.32 2.46
C PRO A 129 -31.91 42.18 2.78
N GLY A 130 -32.20 42.35 4.07
CA GLY A 130 -33.33 43.16 4.53
C GLY A 130 -34.71 42.50 4.44
N ALA A 131 -34.83 41.30 3.84
CA ALA A 131 -36.09 40.55 3.84
C ALA A 131 -36.35 39.93 5.24
N PRO A 132 -37.59 40.00 5.77
CA PRO A 132 -37.92 39.43 7.07
C PRO A 132 -37.92 37.91 7.02
N ASP A 133 -37.23 37.27 7.95
CA ASP A 133 -37.13 35.81 8.07
C ASP A 133 -38.27 35.25 8.94
N ALA A 134 -39.52 35.52 8.53
CA ALA A 134 -40.71 35.20 9.30
C ALA A 134 -41.61 34.21 8.53
N VAL A 135 -42.23 33.31 9.27
CA VAL A 135 -43.32 32.47 8.77
C VAL A 135 -44.59 33.31 8.71
N VAL A 136 -45.24 33.32 7.55
CA VAL A 136 -46.49 34.02 7.28
C VAL A 136 -47.59 32.99 7.05
N GLU A 137 -48.76 33.22 7.67
CA GLU A 137 -49.98 32.44 7.43
C GLU A 137 -50.92 33.26 6.54
N ASP A 138 -51.10 32.84 5.29
CA ASP A 138 -51.99 33.52 4.34
C ASP A 138 -53.46 33.12 4.55
N ALA A 139 -53.69 31.89 5.00
CA ALA A 139 -54.98 31.28 5.28
C ALA A 139 -54.80 30.05 6.20
N PRO A 140 -55.88 29.51 6.81
CA PRO A 140 -55.78 28.29 7.62
C PRO A 140 -55.06 27.17 6.85
N LEU A 141 -54.01 26.61 7.47
CA LEU A 141 -53.11 25.58 6.92
C LEU A 141 -52.15 26.03 5.80
N GLN A 142 -52.17 27.30 5.38
CA GLN A 142 -51.30 27.83 4.33
C GLN A 142 -50.20 28.70 4.94
N HIS A 143 -49.05 28.07 5.19
CA HIS A 143 -47.88 28.74 5.76
C HIS A 143 -46.76 28.81 4.73
N HIS A 144 -46.19 29.99 4.55
CA HIS A 144 -45.00 30.21 3.72
C HIS A 144 -43.94 31.00 4.49
N ALA A 145 -42.69 30.92 4.04
CA ALA A 145 -41.57 31.68 4.56
C ALA A 145 -40.54 31.88 3.45
N PRO A 146 -39.64 32.87 3.54
CA PRO A 146 -38.48 32.92 2.65
C PRO A 146 -37.62 31.66 2.78
N ALA A 147 -37.09 31.15 1.67
CA ALA A 147 -36.13 30.06 1.70
C ALA A 147 -34.71 30.60 2.02
N ALA A 148 -34.57 31.23 3.18
CA ALA A 148 -33.40 32.02 3.62
C ALA A 148 -32.19 31.17 4.06
N GLY A 149 -31.80 30.22 3.20
CA GLY A 149 -30.58 29.43 3.34
C GLY A 149 -29.48 29.88 2.38
N ARG A 150 -28.55 28.97 2.12
CA ARG A 150 -27.39 29.22 1.25
C ARG A 150 -27.01 27.98 0.44
N CYS A 151 -26.64 28.18 -0.82
CA CYS A 151 -26.14 27.12 -1.70
C CYS A 151 -24.75 27.49 -2.23
N GLU A 152 -23.75 26.65 -1.99
CA GLU A 152 -22.38 26.84 -2.47
C GLU A 152 -21.96 25.70 -3.40
N VAL A 153 -21.09 26.00 -4.35
CA VAL A 153 -20.42 25.05 -5.24
C VAL A 153 -18.97 24.93 -4.78
N VAL A 154 -18.45 23.70 -4.72
CA VAL A 154 -17.06 23.38 -4.38
C VAL A 154 -16.42 22.74 -5.61
N CYS A 155 -15.48 23.42 -6.26
CA CYS A 155 -14.73 22.86 -7.38
C CYS A 155 -13.46 22.21 -6.85
N PHE A 156 -13.24 20.93 -7.21
CA PHE A 156 -12.21 20.09 -6.61
C PHE A 156 -10.83 20.19 -7.29
N SER A 157 -10.78 20.72 -8.52
CA SER A 157 -9.56 20.88 -9.31
C SER A 157 -9.83 21.83 -10.47
N SER A 158 -8.82 22.57 -10.93
CA SER A 158 -8.89 23.34 -12.17
C SER A 158 -8.88 22.48 -13.45
N ASP A 159 -8.49 21.20 -13.36
CA ASP A 159 -8.53 20.26 -14.48
C ASP A 159 -9.95 19.78 -14.75
N HIS A 160 -10.49 20.12 -15.91
CA HIS A 160 -11.82 19.73 -16.34
C HIS A 160 -12.00 18.22 -16.53
N ARG A 161 -10.91 17.49 -16.83
CA ARG A 161 -10.98 16.08 -17.25
C ARG A 161 -10.74 15.09 -16.11
N THR A 162 -10.38 15.57 -14.93
CA THR A 162 -10.15 14.69 -13.78
C THR A 162 -11.46 14.31 -13.09
N SER A 163 -11.38 13.40 -12.11
CA SER A 163 -12.50 12.98 -11.27
C SER A 163 -12.04 12.90 -9.82
N PHE A 164 -12.97 12.93 -8.86
CA PHE A 164 -12.62 12.89 -7.43
C PHE A 164 -11.71 11.69 -7.09
N GLY A 165 -12.05 10.49 -7.55
CA GLY A 165 -11.28 9.26 -7.29
C GLY A 165 -9.87 9.23 -7.90
N ALA A 166 -9.57 10.13 -8.83
CA ALA A 166 -8.27 10.29 -9.48
C ALA A 166 -7.41 11.42 -8.87
N LEU A 167 -7.93 12.15 -7.87
CA LEU A 167 -7.18 13.21 -7.20
C LEU A 167 -6.12 12.61 -6.27
N PRO A 168 -4.96 13.28 -6.09
CA PRO A 168 -3.97 12.86 -5.10
C PRO A 168 -4.52 13.04 -3.67
N PRO A 169 -4.06 12.24 -2.69
CA PRO A 169 -4.51 12.34 -1.30
C PRO A 169 -4.41 13.75 -0.71
N GLN A 170 -3.34 14.48 -1.04
CA GLN A 170 -3.17 15.88 -0.64
C GLN A 170 -4.34 16.77 -1.11
N ARG A 171 -4.79 16.62 -2.36
CA ARG A 171 -5.92 17.40 -2.90
C ARG A 171 -7.22 17.03 -2.19
N VAL A 172 -7.43 15.74 -1.92
CA VAL A 172 -8.63 15.28 -1.19
C VAL A 172 -8.63 15.83 0.23
N ARG A 173 -7.47 15.88 0.90
CA ARG A 173 -7.32 16.51 2.21
C ARG A 173 -7.71 17.99 2.20
N THR A 174 -7.33 18.72 1.14
CA THR A 174 -7.73 20.13 0.92
C THR A 174 -9.24 20.28 0.73
N ILE A 175 -9.89 19.36 0.01
CA ILE A 175 -11.36 19.37 -0.15
C ILE A 175 -12.04 19.12 1.20
N ILE A 176 -11.52 18.19 2.01
CA ILE A 176 -12.03 17.91 3.36
C ILE A 176 -11.91 19.15 4.25
N ASP A 177 -10.79 19.88 4.17
CA ASP A 177 -10.64 21.15 4.89
C ASP A 177 -11.61 22.23 4.39
N ALA A 178 -11.85 22.32 3.09
CA ALA A 178 -12.84 23.23 2.55
C ALA A 178 -14.24 22.89 3.09
N TRP A 179 -14.63 21.61 3.11
CA TRP A 179 -15.91 21.20 3.72
C TRP A 179 -15.98 21.52 5.22
N ALA A 180 -14.89 21.33 5.97
CA ALA A 180 -14.84 21.68 7.39
C ALA A 180 -14.96 23.20 7.60
N ASP A 181 -14.19 24.03 6.87
CA ASP A 181 -14.27 25.50 6.94
C ASP A 181 -15.69 25.99 6.65
N ARG A 182 -16.28 25.52 5.55
CA ARG A 182 -17.62 25.95 5.13
C ARG A 182 -18.72 25.42 6.04
N THR A 183 -18.58 24.20 6.57
CA THR A 183 -19.53 23.68 7.57
C THR A 183 -19.53 24.55 8.82
N ALA A 184 -18.36 24.94 9.32
CA ALA A 184 -18.26 25.84 10.47
C ALA A 184 -18.83 27.24 10.17
N ALA A 185 -18.50 27.81 9.02
CA ALA A 185 -18.96 29.14 8.62
C ALA A 185 -20.49 29.20 8.44
N LEU A 186 -21.06 28.26 7.68
CA LEU A 186 -22.50 28.21 7.43
C LEU A 186 -23.29 27.83 8.69
N GLY A 187 -22.76 26.92 9.52
CA GLY A 187 -23.40 26.56 10.80
C GLY A 187 -23.43 27.71 11.81
N ALA A 188 -22.54 28.70 11.68
CA ALA A 188 -22.56 29.92 12.48
C ALA A 188 -23.52 30.99 11.94
N GLU A 189 -23.99 30.86 10.69
CA GLU A 189 -24.87 31.84 10.06
C GLU A 189 -26.26 31.84 10.72
N PRO A 190 -26.80 33.01 11.12
CA PRO A 190 -28.16 33.10 11.66
C PRO A 190 -29.18 32.58 10.66
N GLY A 191 -30.08 31.71 11.14
CA GLY A 191 -31.15 31.11 10.33
C GLY A 191 -30.74 29.90 9.50
N VAL A 192 -29.47 29.47 9.50
CA VAL A 192 -29.07 28.16 8.96
C VAL A 192 -29.14 27.11 10.07
N GLU A 193 -30.00 26.12 9.88
CA GLU A 193 -30.27 25.05 10.86
C GLU A 193 -29.51 23.76 10.55
N GLN A 194 -29.20 23.49 9.28
CA GLN A 194 -28.50 22.26 8.88
C GLN A 194 -27.55 22.52 7.69
N VAL A 195 -26.32 22.01 7.77
CA VAL A 195 -25.35 22.06 6.68
C VAL A 195 -25.17 20.68 6.06
N PHE A 196 -25.24 20.60 4.74
CA PHE A 196 -25.16 19.36 3.98
C PHE A 196 -24.13 19.48 2.86
N CYS A 197 -23.02 18.74 2.98
CA CYS A 197 -21.99 18.62 1.94
C CYS A 197 -22.28 17.37 1.10
N PHE A 198 -22.29 17.51 -0.23
CA PHE A 198 -22.53 16.37 -1.11
C PHE A 198 -21.86 16.51 -2.47
N GLU A 199 -21.64 15.36 -3.11
CA GLU A 199 -21.17 15.23 -4.48
C GLU A 199 -22.12 14.32 -5.26
N ASN A 200 -22.39 14.69 -6.50
CA ASN A 200 -23.06 13.85 -7.48
C ASN A 200 -22.06 13.58 -8.62
N ARG A 201 -21.80 12.31 -8.94
CA ARG A 201 -21.07 11.88 -10.14
C ARG A 201 -21.91 11.02 -11.09
N GLY A 202 -21.88 11.34 -12.39
CA GLY A 202 -22.53 10.57 -13.46
C GLY A 202 -23.82 11.22 -13.99
N GLN A 203 -24.06 11.12 -15.31
CA GLN A 203 -25.25 11.72 -15.94
C GLN A 203 -26.54 11.06 -15.45
N GLU A 204 -26.46 9.78 -15.10
CA GLU A 204 -27.56 8.91 -14.66
C GLU A 204 -28.20 9.36 -13.34
N ILE A 205 -27.50 10.19 -12.56
CA ILE A 205 -28.01 10.80 -11.33
C ILE A 205 -28.24 12.32 -11.47
N GLY A 206 -28.33 12.80 -12.72
CA GLY A 206 -28.67 14.19 -13.03
C GLY A 206 -27.50 15.18 -13.02
N VAL A 207 -26.26 14.71 -13.12
CA VAL A 207 -25.09 15.61 -13.29
C VAL A 207 -25.08 16.16 -14.71
N THR A 208 -25.14 17.49 -14.83
CA THR A 208 -25.11 18.20 -16.12
C THR A 208 -23.76 18.88 -16.41
N LEU A 209 -22.83 18.89 -15.44
CA LEU A 209 -21.48 19.45 -15.57
C LEU A 209 -20.46 18.37 -15.21
N HIS A 210 -19.60 18.01 -16.18
CA HIS A 210 -18.62 16.93 -16.00
C HIS A 210 -17.39 17.33 -15.19
N HIS A 211 -17.15 18.63 -15.02
CA HIS A 211 -16.06 19.15 -14.21
C HIS A 211 -16.21 18.68 -12.75
N PRO A 212 -15.15 18.17 -12.10
CA PRO A 212 -15.24 17.60 -10.74
C PRO A 212 -15.65 18.66 -9.71
N HIS A 213 -16.84 18.52 -9.14
CA HIS A 213 -17.38 19.46 -8.16
C HIS A 213 -18.39 18.82 -7.21
N GLY A 214 -18.52 19.42 -6.02
CA GLY A 214 -19.55 19.14 -5.04
C GLY A 214 -20.35 20.40 -4.71
N GLN A 215 -21.25 20.28 -3.76
CA GLN A 215 -22.10 21.37 -3.28
C GLN A 215 -22.24 21.32 -1.77
N ILE A 216 -22.49 22.50 -1.20
CA ILE A 216 -22.79 22.66 0.23
C ILE A 216 -24.09 23.45 0.36
N TYR A 217 -25.08 22.86 1.03
CA TYR A 217 -26.37 23.50 1.28
C TYR A 217 -26.50 23.82 2.77
N GLY A 218 -26.74 25.09 3.09
CA GLY A 218 -27.20 25.55 4.39
C GLY A 218 -28.72 25.68 4.37
N TYR A 219 -29.43 24.72 4.95
CA TYR A 219 -30.87 24.70 5.03
C TYR A 219 -31.36 25.57 6.20
N PRO A 220 -32.44 26.37 6.02
CA PRO A 220 -33.04 27.15 7.10
C PRO A 220 -34.00 26.33 7.99
N TYR A 221 -33.96 25.01 7.86
CA TYR A 221 -34.75 24.06 8.63
C TYR A 221 -34.01 22.74 8.73
N VAL A 222 -34.34 21.94 9.75
CA VAL A 222 -33.87 20.55 9.85
C VAL A 222 -34.65 19.70 8.86
N THR A 223 -33.92 19.05 7.95
CA THR A 223 -34.49 18.30 6.83
C THR A 223 -35.31 17.09 7.32
N PRO A 224 -36.32 16.65 6.55
CA PRO A 224 -37.24 15.59 6.99
C PRO A 224 -36.53 14.27 7.36
N ARG A 225 -35.48 13.92 6.59
CA ARG A 225 -34.66 12.73 6.86
C ARG A 225 -33.92 12.87 8.18
N THR A 226 -33.26 14.00 8.43
CA THR A 226 -32.50 14.23 9.67
C THR A 226 -33.41 14.28 10.89
N ARG A 227 -34.62 14.85 10.78
CA ARG A 227 -35.61 14.83 11.85
C ARG A 227 -35.97 13.40 12.25
N THR A 228 -36.30 12.55 11.27
CA THR A 228 -36.59 11.12 11.51
C THR A 228 -35.41 10.39 12.18
N LEU A 229 -34.18 10.66 11.73
CA LEU A 229 -32.97 10.06 12.33
C LEU A 229 -32.77 10.51 13.78
N LEU A 230 -32.97 11.79 14.07
CA LEU A 230 -32.88 12.33 15.42
C LEU A 230 -33.96 11.76 16.34
N ASP A 231 -35.18 11.58 15.86
CA ASP A 231 -36.26 11.00 16.66
C ASP A 231 -35.96 9.54 17.03
N GLN A 232 -35.41 8.75 16.11
CA GLN A 232 -34.92 7.40 16.40
C GLN A 232 -33.74 7.39 17.37
N ALA A 233 -32.80 8.32 17.21
CA ALA A 233 -31.66 8.45 18.12
C ALA A 233 -32.11 8.84 19.53
N ARG A 234 -33.07 9.77 19.67
CA ARG A 234 -33.68 10.18 20.95
C ARG A 234 -34.42 9.03 21.61
N GLU A 235 -35.21 8.26 20.87
CA GLU A 235 -35.91 7.08 21.39
C GLU A 235 -34.91 6.00 21.86
N HIS A 236 -33.90 5.70 21.04
CA HIS A 236 -32.87 4.74 21.41
C HIS A 236 -32.13 5.20 22.68
N HIS A 237 -31.68 6.45 22.72
CA HIS A 237 -30.99 7.01 23.88
C HIS A 237 -31.87 6.97 25.15
N ARG A 238 -33.17 7.32 25.06
CA ARG A 238 -34.11 7.18 26.18
C ARG A 238 -34.21 5.74 26.71
N ARG A 239 -34.01 4.74 25.85
CA ARG A 239 -34.10 3.32 26.21
C ARG A 239 -32.78 2.73 26.71
N THR A 240 -31.65 3.15 26.17
CA THR A 240 -30.34 2.49 26.39
C THR A 240 -29.32 3.36 27.10
N GLY A 241 -29.53 4.69 27.17
CA GLY A 241 -28.52 5.67 27.58
C GLY A 241 -27.39 5.88 26.56
N ARG A 242 -27.38 5.13 25.44
CA ARG A 242 -26.28 5.10 24.46
C ARG A 242 -26.63 5.84 23.17
N SER A 243 -25.61 6.13 22.35
CA SER A 243 -25.80 6.72 21.02
C SER A 243 -26.18 5.64 20.00
N LEU A 244 -27.29 5.83 19.30
CA LEU A 244 -27.78 4.86 18.31
C LEU A 244 -26.76 4.58 17.21
N LEU A 245 -26.14 5.62 16.66
CA LEU A 245 -25.18 5.48 15.56
C LEU A 245 -23.89 4.78 16.01
N ARG A 246 -23.52 4.92 17.30
CA ARG A 246 -22.43 4.16 17.90
C ARG A 246 -22.75 2.69 18.00
N ASP A 247 -23.92 2.38 18.53
CA ASP A 247 -24.35 0.99 18.68
C ASP A 247 -24.51 0.29 17.32
N VAL A 248 -24.94 1.02 16.29
CA VAL A 248 -24.95 0.51 14.90
C VAL A 248 -23.53 0.21 14.42
N LEU A 249 -22.58 1.14 14.55
CA LEU A 249 -21.19 0.90 14.11
C LEU A 249 -20.54 -0.26 14.85
N GLU A 250 -20.68 -0.32 16.18
CA GLU A 250 -20.17 -1.41 17.01
C GLU A 250 -20.80 -2.76 16.61
N SER A 251 -22.09 -2.78 16.29
CA SER A 251 -22.77 -3.99 15.80
C SER A 251 -22.26 -4.45 14.43
N GLU A 252 -21.97 -3.53 13.51
CA GLU A 252 -21.45 -3.89 12.19
C GLU A 252 -20.01 -4.39 12.27
N LEU A 253 -19.18 -3.78 13.13
CA LEU A 253 -17.83 -4.28 13.43
C LEU A 253 -17.85 -5.66 14.09
N ALA A 254 -18.79 -5.91 15.01
CA ALA A 254 -18.91 -7.21 15.67
C ALA A 254 -19.36 -8.34 14.71
N ASP A 255 -20.19 -8.03 13.72
CA ASP A 255 -20.59 -9.00 12.68
C ASP A 255 -19.46 -9.21 11.66
N GLY A 256 -18.77 -8.13 11.25
CA GLY A 256 -17.62 -8.16 10.35
C GLY A 256 -17.97 -8.45 8.88
N ARG A 257 -19.02 -9.23 8.58
CA ARG A 257 -19.36 -9.62 7.20
C ARG A 257 -19.66 -8.45 6.27
N ARG A 258 -20.15 -7.33 6.81
CA ARG A 258 -20.52 -6.13 6.04
C ARG A 258 -19.47 -5.01 6.08
N VAL A 259 -18.36 -5.21 6.78
CA VAL A 259 -17.25 -4.25 6.85
C VAL A 259 -16.42 -4.36 5.58
N VAL A 260 -16.30 -3.29 4.81
CA VAL A 260 -15.62 -3.31 3.50
C VAL A 260 -14.22 -2.71 3.57
N LEU A 261 -13.99 -1.72 4.43
CA LEU A 261 -12.71 -1.05 4.59
C LEU A 261 -12.56 -0.59 6.04
N GLU A 262 -11.38 -0.81 6.61
CA GLU A 262 -10.99 -0.27 7.90
C GLU A 262 -9.65 0.44 7.78
N THR A 263 -9.55 1.57 8.46
CA THR A 263 -8.30 2.30 8.69
C THR A 263 -8.17 2.59 10.18
N GLU A 264 -7.13 3.33 10.57
CA GLU A 264 -6.89 3.70 11.96
C GLU A 264 -8.09 4.44 12.56
N HIS A 265 -8.67 5.39 11.80
CA HIS A 265 -9.73 6.27 12.28
C HIS A 265 -11.09 6.06 11.63
N TRP A 266 -11.18 5.31 10.52
CA TRP A 266 -12.41 5.17 9.74
C TRP A 266 -12.82 3.72 9.49
N VAL A 267 -14.13 3.53 9.34
CA VAL A 267 -14.74 2.25 8.99
C VAL A 267 -15.74 2.50 7.87
N ALA A 268 -15.58 1.81 6.75
CA ALA A 268 -16.59 1.71 5.71
C ALA A 268 -17.32 0.36 5.80
N TYR A 269 -18.64 0.39 5.76
CA TYR A 269 -19.47 -0.81 5.84
C TYR A 269 -20.75 -0.65 5.03
N VAL A 270 -21.31 -1.76 4.56
CA VAL A 270 -22.65 -1.78 3.96
C VAL A 270 -23.68 -1.89 5.09
N PRO A 271 -24.63 -0.95 5.24
CA PRO A 271 -25.61 -1.02 6.32
C PRO A 271 -26.47 -2.29 6.24
N TYR A 272 -26.77 -2.90 7.39
CA TYR A 272 -27.70 -4.03 7.49
C TYR A 272 -29.04 -3.80 6.77
N ALA A 273 -29.51 -2.54 6.70
CA ALA A 273 -30.73 -2.15 6.02
C ALA A 273 -30.46 -1.24 4.80
N ALA A 274 -29.48 -1.60 3.96
CA ALA A 274 -29.18 -0.91 2.70
C ALA A 274 -30.39 -0.89 1.75
N ARG A 275 -30.67 0.28 1.17
CA ARG A 275 -31.84 0.56 0.32
C ARG A 275 -31.48 0.63 -1.16
N TRP A 276 -30.23 1.00 -1.47
CA TRP A 276 -29.76 1.19 -2.84
C TRP A 276 -29.05 -0.06 -3.38
N PRO A 277 -29.02 -0.23 -4.72
CA PRO A 277 -28.28 -1.32 -5.37
C PRO A 277 -26.81 -1.41 -4.95
N VAL A 278 -26.19 -0.25 -4.70
CA VAL A 278 -24.89 -0.12 -4.03
C VAL A 278 -25.05 0.97 -2.99
N GLU A 279 -24.76 0.67 -1.74
CA GLU A 279 -24.80 1.60 -0.61
C GLU A 279 -23.66 1.28 0.36
N VAL A 280 -22.91 2.29 0.76
CA VAL A 280 -21.85 2.16 1.76
C VAL A 280 -21.93 3.36 2.70
N HIS A 281 -21.79 3.10 4.00
CA HIS A 281 -21.56 4.13 5.00
C HIS A 281 -20.07 4.17 5.35
N LEU A 282 -19.50 5.37 5.44
CA LEU A 282 -18.14 5.59 5.94
C LEU A 282 -18.22 6.49 7.17
N ALA A 283 -17.82 5.95 8.32
CA ALA A 283 -17.98 6.60 9.62
C ALA A 283 -16.64 6.64 10.39
N PRO A 284 -16.39 7.72 11.15
CA PRO A 284 -15.24 7.79 12.03
C PRO A 284 -15.46 6.88 13.24
N ARG A 285 -14.39 6.25 13.75
CA ARG A 285 -14.44 5.45 14.97
C ARG A 285 -14.85 6.31 16.17
N ARG A 286 -14.31 7.52 16.27
CA ARG A 286 -14.65 8.50 17.31
C ARG A 286 -16.03 9.10 17.06
N ASP A 287 -16.75 9.36 18.16
CA ASP A 287 -18.00 10.10 18.12
C ASP A 287 -17.72 11.58 17.83
N VAL A 288 -17.98 12.03 16.59
CA VAL A 288 -17.92 13.44 16.20
C VAL A 288 -19.22 13.91 15.56
N PRO A 289 -19.68 15.15 15.83
CA PRO A 289 -20.94 15.67 15.30
C PRO A 289 -20.87 16.09 13.83
N ASP A 290 -19.72 16.58 13.37
CA ASP A 290 -19.54 17.20 12.06
C ASP A 290 -18.06 17.17 11.59
N LEU A 291 -17.81 17.57 10.34
CA LEU A 291 -16.47 17.62 9.75
C LEU A 291 -15.48 18.54 10.51
N PRO A 292 -15.88 19.73 11.00
CA PRO A 292 -15.02 20.58 11.84
C PRO A 292 -14.48 19.90 13.10
N ALA A 293 -15.23 18.97 13.70
CA ALA A 293 -14.83 18.30 14.94
C ALA A 293 -13.79 17.18 14.75
N LEU A 294 -13.44 16.83 13.50
CA LEU A 294 -12.33 15.92 13.19
C LEU A 294 -10.97 16.59 13.48
N THR A 295 -10.04 15.80 14.00
CA THR A 295 -8.61 16.14 14.14
C THR A 295 -7.89 16.09 12.78
N ASP A 296 -6.68 16.63 12.70
CA ASP A 296 -5.90 16.59 11.46
C ASP A 296 -5.58 15.14 11.03
N ALA A 297 -5.15 14.28 11.97
CA ALA A 297 -4.88 12.86 11.69
C ALA A 297 -6.12 12.12 11.16
N GLU A 298 -7.30 12.37 11.72
CA GLU A 298 -8.55 11.77 11.23
C GLU A 298 -8.93 12.28 9.83
N ARG A 299 -8.60 13.53 9.50
CA ARG A 299 -8.84 14.08 8.15
C ARG A 299 -7.83 13.58 7.12
N ASP A 300 -6.57 13.37 7.53
CA ASP A 300 -5.54 12.76 6.70
C ASP A 300 -5.90 11.31 6.37
N ASP A 301 -6.32 10.55 7.39
CA ASP A 301 -6.80 9.18 7.20
C ASP A 301 -8.09 9.12 6.36
N LEU A 302 -9.01 10.08 6.56
CA LEU A 302 -10.22 10.18 5.73
C LEU A 302 -9.89 10.34 4.24
N ALA A 303 -8.87 11.14 3.89
CA ALA A 303 -8.48 11.35 2.50
C ALA A 303 -8.09 10.03 1.82
N THR A 304 -7.36 9.17 2.54
CA THR A 304 -6.95 7.84 2.06
C THR A 304 -8.12 6.87 2.02
N ALA A 305 -8.88 6.76 3.12
CA ALA A 305 -10.01 5.84 3.24
C ALA A 305 -11.09 6.14 2.19
N TYR A 306 -11.38 7.41 1.94
CA TYR A 306 -12.41 7.82 1.00
C TYR A 306 -11.99 7.54 -0.45
N LEU A 307 -10.73 7.82 -0.83
CA LEU A 307 -10.22 7.48 -2.16
C LEU A 307 -10.28 5.97 -2.43
N GLU A 308 -9.85 5.17 -1.45
CA GLU A 308 -9.90 3.71 -1.57
C GLU A 308 -11.33 3.21 -1.75
N LEU A 309 -12.28 3.74 -0.97
CA LEU A 309 -13.71 3.42 -1.13
C LEU A 309 -14.22 3.77 -2.54
N LEU A 310 -13.94 4.99 -3.04
CA LEU A 310 -14.37 5.41 -4.37
C LEU A 310 -13.77 4.52 -5.49
N ARG A 311 -12.50 4.10 -5.35
CA ARG A 311 -11.84 3.20 -6.31
C ARG A 311 -12.43 1.78 -6.30
N ARG A 312 -12.92 1.30 -5.16
CA ARG A 312 -13.67 0.04 -5.10
C ARG A 312 -15.03 0.19 -5.75
N LEU A 313 -15.73 1.31 -5.52
CA LEU A 313 -16.99 1.61 -6.18
C LEU A 313 -16.84 1.66 -7.71
N ASP A 314 -15.76 2.24 -8.22
CA ASP A 314 -15.45 2.28 -9.66
C ASP A 314 -15.17 0.91 -10.30
N ARG A 315 -14.81 -0.09 -9.49
CA ARG A 315 -14.58 -1.47 -9.93
C ARG A 315 -15.74 -2.40 -9.58
N PHE A 316 -16.82 -1.87 -8.99
CA PHE A 316 -17.93 -2.68 -8.51
C PHE A 316 -18.61 -3.45 -9.65
N PHE A 317 -18.88 -2.75 -10.76
CA PHE A 317 -19.39 -3.35 -11.99
C PHE A 317 -18.33 -3.35 -13.09
N GLU A 318 -18.40 -4.36 -13.95
CA GLU A 318 -17.52 -4.56 -15.09
C GLU A 318 -18.35 -4.67 -16.38
N THR A 319 -17.77 -4.31 -17.51
CA THR A 319 -18.31 -4.60 -18.84
C THR A 319 -18.17 -6.10 -19.15
N ALA A 320 -18.78 -6.56 -20.24
CA ALA A 320 -18.65 -7.95 -20.69
C ALA A 320 -17.18 -8.35 -20.96
N ASP A 321 -16.33 -7.38 -21.28
CA ASP A 321 -14.91 -7.57 -21.57
C ASP A 321 -14.02 -7.42 -20.31
N GLY A 322 -14.62 -7.33 -19.11
CA GLY A 322 -13.92 -7.23 -17.83
C GLY A 322 -13.39 -5.83 -17.48
N ALA A 323 -13.72 -4.80 -18.26
CA ALA A 323 -13.29 -3.43 -17.96
C ALA A 323 -14.18 -2.80 -16.87
N PRO A 324 -13.62 -2.06 -15.90
CA PRO A 324 -14.41 -1.44 -14.83
C PRO A 324 -15.37 -0.36 -15.37
N ILE A 325 -16.55 -0.27 -14.77
CA ILE A 325 -17.56 0.76 -15.08
C ILE A 325 -17.56 1.78 -13.94
N ALA A 326 -17.18 3.01 -14.26
CA ALA A 326 -17.23 4.12 -13.30
C ALA A 326 -18.65 4.28 -12.73
N LEU A 327 -18.79 4.10 -11.42
CA LEU A 327 -20.11 3.97 -10.80
C LEU A 327 -20.77 5.36 -10.63
N PRO A 328 -21.95 5.63 -11.22
CA PRO A 328 -22.64 6.89 -10.90
C PRO A 328 -23.06 6.87 -9.44
N TYR A 329 -22.73 7.90 -8.66
CA TYR A 329 -22.99 7.90 -7.21
C TYR A 329 -23.39 9.26 -6.67
N ILE A 330 -24.16 9.23 -5.59
CA ILE A 330 -24.38 10.36 -4.70
C ILE A 330 -23.59 10.08 -3.41
N ALA A 331 -22.69 10.98 -3.06
CA ALA A 331 -21.94 10.97 -1.81
C ALA A 331 -22.49 12.07 -0.90
N ALA A 332 -23.09 11.69 0.22
CA ALA A 332 -23.85 12.57 1.09
C ALA A 332 -23.29 12.56 2.52
N TRP A 333 -22.72 13.68 2.96
CA TRP A 333 -22.23 13.82 4.34
C TRP A 333 -23.37 14.18 5.29
N HIS A 334 -23.71 13.25 6.18
CA HIS A 334 -24.67 13.46 7.24
C HIS A 334 -23.95 13.99 8.48
N GLN A 335 -24.41 15.14 8.98
CA GLN A 335 -23.82 15.85 10.11
C GLN A 335 -24.92 16.24 11.10
N ALA A 336 -24.55 16.50 12.36
CA ALA A 336 -25.47 17.05 13.33
C ALA A 336 -25.96 18.45 12.90
N PRO A 337 -27.26 18.77 13.07
CA PRO A 337 -27.76 20.13 12.85
C PRO A 337 -26.98 21.18 13.65
N ALA A 338 -27.04 22.43 13.19
CA ALA A 338 -26.27 23.53 13.76
C ALA A 338 -26.71 23.90 15.18
N ARG A 339 -27.96 23.59 15.56
CA ARG A 339 -28.59 24.01 16.82
C ARG A 339 -29.16 22.88 17.68
N GLU A 340 -29.29 21.66 17.14
CA GLU A 340 -29.81 20.52 17.89
C GLU A 340 -29.05 19.22 17.59
N GLY A 341 -29.14 18.24 18.49
CA GLY A 341 -28.59 16.90 18.30
C GLY A 341 -27.07 16.76 18.45
N ARG A 342 -26.36 17.85 18.80
CA ARG A 342 -24.90 17.88 19.02
C ARG A 342 -24.47 17.32 20.38
N SER A 343 -25.21 17.58 21.44
CA SER A 343 -25.04 16.97 22.77
C SER A 343 -26.36 16.95 23.54
N VAL A 344 -26.54 15.94 24.39
CA VAL A 344 -27.62 15.87 25.39
C VAL A 344 -26.97 15.71 26.75
N ALA A 345 -27.32 16.61 27.69
CA ALA A 345 -26.89 16.52 29.08
C ALA A 345 -27.67 15.41 29.80
N ASP A 346 -26.97 14.40 30.32
CA ASP A 346 -27.57 13.25 31.02
C ASP A 346 -27.19 13.20 32.51
N GLY A 347 -27.21 14.33 33.21
CA GLY A 347 -27.03 14.38 34.68
C GLY A 347 -25.74 13.75 35.25
N GLY A 348 -24.82 13.30 34.40
CA GLY A 348 -23.53 12.68 34.65
C GLY A 348 -22.42 13.36 33.85
N THR A 349 -21.20 12.82 33.90
CA THR A 349 -19.97 13.52 33.45
C THR A 349 -19.72 13.54 31.94
N ASP A 350 -20.45 12.76 31.13
CA ASP A 350 -20.21 12.64 29.68
C ASP A 350 -21.46 13.02 28.86
N ASP A 351 -21.32 14.01 27.97
CA ASP A 351 -22.36 14.44 27.02
C ASP A 351 -22.54 13.40 25.88
N VAL A 352 -23.78 13.01 25.57
CA VAL A 352 -24.07 12.05 24.48
C VAL A 352 -24.43 12.78 23.17
N THR A 353 -23.70 12.49 22.09
CA THR A 353 -23.98 12.99 20.74
C THR A 353 -25.08 12.17 20.07
N LEU A 354 -26.22 12.79 19.74
CA LEU A 354 -27.36 12.12 19.10
C LEU A 354 -27.17 11.91 17.58
N ALA A 355 -26.58 12.89 16.89
CA ALA A 355 -26.26 12.79 15.48
C ALA A 355 -24.74 12.76 15.26
N ARG A 356 -24.25 11.70 14.62
CA ARG A 356 -22.83 11.51 14.32
C ARG A 356 -22.55 11.74 12.83
N LEU A 357 -21.37 12.30 12.56
CA LEU A 357 -20.81 12.40 11.23
C LEU A 357 -20.72 11.01 10.59
N HIS A 358 -21.26 10.89 9.38
CA HIS A 358 -20.95 9.77 8.49
C HIS A 358 -21.21 10.19 7.04
N LEU A 359 -20.46 9.60 6.12
CA LEU A 359 -20.78 9.62 4.70
C LEU A 359 -21.75 8.49 4.40
N GLN A 360 -22.78 8.77 3.60
CA GLN A 360 -23.57 7.77 2.89
C GLN A 360 -23.28 7.93 1.40
N VAL A 361 -22.64 6.93 0.78
CA VAL A 361 -22.44 6.88 -0.67
C VAL A 361 -23.31 5.79 -1.28
N PHE A 362 -24.05 6.13 -2.33
CA PHE A 362 -24.96 5.19 -2.97
C PHE A 362 -25.09 5.41 -4.48
N SER A 363 -25.45 4.34 -5.19
CA SER A 363 -25.65 4.34 -6.64
C SER A 363 -27.06 3.92 -7.04
N VAL A 364 -27.53 4.46 -8.16
CA VAL A 364 -28.75 4.00 -8.84
C VAL A 364 -28.46 2.88 -9.85
N LEU A 365 -27.21 2.59 -10.18
CA LEU A 365 -26.85 1.53 -11.13
C LEU A 365 -27.00 0.17 -10.45
N ARG A 366 -27.86 -0.71 -10.99
CA ARG A 366 -28.11 -2.06 -10.43
C ARG A 366 -27.43 -3.19 -11.17
N ALA A 367 -27.02 -2.93 -12.41
CA ALA A 367 -26.21 -3.81 -13.24
C ALA A 367 -25.64 -2.99 -14.42
N PRO A 368 -24.63 -3.48 -15.16
CA PRO A 368 -24.12 -2.80 -16.35
C PRO A 368 -25.26 -2.38 -17.30
N GLY A 369 -25.35 -1.08 -17.58
CA GLY A 369 -26.39 -0.48 -18.43
C GLY A 369 -27.82 -0.48 -17.87
N LYS A 370 -28.03 -0.80 -16.58
CA LYS A 370 -29.37 -0.87 -15.96
C LYS A 370 -29.46 -0.01 -14.71
N LEU A 371 -30.29 1.03 -14.78
CA LEU A 371 -30.61 1.91 -13.64
C LEU A 371 -31.80 1.38 -12.84
N LYS A 372 -31.79 1.66 -11.53
CA LYS A 372 -32.94 1.55 -10.64
C LYS A 372 -33.73 2.86 -10.73
N TYR A 373 -34.91 2.77 -11.34
CA TYR A 373 -35.89 3.84 -11.31
C TYR A 373 -36.78 3.65 -10.07
N LEU A 374 -36.92 4.68 -9.26
CA LEU A 374 -37.81 4.65 -8.10
C LEU A 374 -39.26 4.65 -8.60
N ALA A 375 -39.98 3.55 -8.38
CA ALA A 375 -41.33 3.33 -8.89
C ALA A 375 -42.39 3.76 -7.86
N GLY A 376 -43.64 3.33 -8.06
CA GLY A 376 -44.77 3.75 -7.21
C GLY A 376 -44.62 3.42 -5.72
N SER A 377 -43.93 2.31 -5.37
CA SER A 377 -43.70 1.95 -3.96
C SER A 377 -42.73 2.93 -3.29
N GLU A 378 -41.57 3.16 -3.89
CA GLU A 378 -40.54 4.05 -3.34
C GLU A 378 -40.92 5.52 -3.45
N SER A 379 -41.32 5.97 -4.65
CA SER A 379 -41.62 7.39 -4.93
C SER A 379 -43.00 7.81 -4.46
N GLY A 380 -44.00 6.92 -4.52
CA GLY A 380 -45.38 7.23 -4.17
C GLY A 380 -45.72 6.95 -2.70
N MET A 381 -45.21 5.85 -2.13
CA MET A 381 -45.50 5.45 -0.75
C MET A 381 -44.34 5.61 0.22
N GLY A 382 -43.11 5.89 -0.26
CA GLY A 382 -41.92 5.91 0.58
C GLY A 382 -41.47 4.52 1.08
N ALA A 383 -42.05 3.44 0.54
CA ALA A 383 -41.78 2.06 0.94
C ALA A 383 -40.67 1.45 0.07
N TRP A 384 -39.48 1.31 0.66
CA TRP A 384 -38.27 0.85 -0.02
C TRP A 384 -38.22 -0.66 -0.24
N ILE A 385 -37.87 -1.07 -1.46
CA ILE A 385 -37.65 -2.47 -1.82
C ILE A 385 -36.24 -2.59 -2.43
N SER A 386 -35.39 -3.43 -1.85
CA SER A 386 -34.05 -3.71 -2.37
C SER A 386 -34.06 -4.92 -3.31
N ASP A 387 -33.28 -4.85 -4.38
CA ASP A 387 -33.13 -5.92 -5.39
C ASP A 387 -31.90 -6.82 -5.11
N THR A 388 -31.20 -6.57 -4.00
CA THR A 388 -29.98 -7.27 -3.58
C THR A 388 -29.88 -7.31 -2.05
N THR A 389 -28.92 -8.06 -1.51
CA THR A 389 -28.66 -8.09 -0.06
C THR A 389 -27.41 -7.27 0.30
N PRO A 390 -27.39 -6.61 1.46
CA PRO A 390 -26.21 -5.93 1.99
C PRO A 390 -24.93 -6.77 1.96
N GLU A 391 -25.04 -8.06 2.33
CA GLU A 391 -23.91 -8.99 2.39
C GLU A 391 -23.29 -9.23 1.01
N ARG A 392 -24.10 -9.27 -0.06
CA ARG A 392 -23.59 -9.44 -1.42
C ARG A 392 -22.87 -8.20 -1.93
N ILE A 393 -23.36 -7.02 -1.58
CA ILE A 393 -22.68 -5.75 -1.88
C ILE A 393 -21.33 -5.72 -1.14
N ALA A 394 -21.33 -6.07 0.15
CA ALA A 394 -20.14 -6.07 0.98
C ALA A 394 -19.08 -7.07 0.47
N ALA A 395 -19.49 -8.32 0.21
CA ALA A 395 -18.61 -9.35 -0.34
C ALA A 395 -17.92 -8.88 -1.62
N ARG A 396 -18.68 -8.29 -2.55
CA ARG A 396 -18.10 -7.76 -3.79
C ARG A 396 -17.10 -6.62 -3.53
N LEU A 397 -17.40 -5.71 -2.61
CA LEU A 397 -16.47 -4.61 -2.26
C LEU A 397 -15.23 -5.11 -1.51
N GLN A 398 -15.34 -6.21 -0.75
CA GLN A 398 -14.22 -6.89 -0.09
C GLN A 398 -13.31 -7.59 -1.11
N GLU A 399 -13.88 -8.29 -2.11
CA GLU A 399 -13.12 -8.90 -3.23
C GLU A 399 -12.28 -7.87 -3.99
N LEU A 400 -12.78 -6.63 -4.07
CA LEU A 400 -12.12 -5.52 -4.76
C LEU A 400 -11.07 -4.81 -3.90
N ALA A 401 -10.88 -5.24 -2.65
CA ALA A 401 -9.75 -4.78 -1.85
C ALA A 401 -8.45 -5.05 -2.62
N PRO A 402 -7.49 -4.11 -2.60
CA PRO A 402 -6.16 -4.39 -3.11
C PRO A 402 -5.64 -5.62 -2.36
N THR A 403 -5.43 -6.73 -3.07
CA THR A 403 -4.80 -7.91 -2.49
C THR A 403 -3.41 -7.52 -1.98
N SER A 404 -2.87 -8.24 -0.99
CA SER A 404 -1.48 -8.00 -0.57
C SER A 404 -0.54 -8.06 -1.79
N ALA A 405 -0.81 -9.00 -2.72
CA ALA A 405 -0.18 -9.07 -4.04
C ALA A 405 -0.34 -7.79 -4.90
N ALA A 406 -1.52 -7.15 -4.93
CA ALA A 406 -1.73 -5.86 -5.60
C ALA A 406 -1.00 -4.69 -4.92
N ARG A 407 -0.69 -4.82 -3.62
CA ARG A 407 0.18 -3.87 -2.90
C ARG A 407 1.67 -4.21 -3.01
N GLY A 408 2.03 -5.30 -3.71
CA GLY A 408 3.39 -5.77 -3.86
C GLY A 408 3.87 -6.72 -2.75
N TRP A 409 3.06 -6.97 -1.71
CA TRP A 409 3.42 -7.89 -0.63
C TRP A 409 3.47 -9.35 -1.12
N VAL A 410 4.58 -10.02 -0.83
CA VAL A 410 4.80 -11.44 -1.10
C VAL A 410 4.73 -12.22 0.21
N PRO A 411 3.61 -12.89 0.52
CA PRO A 411 3.48 -13.68 1.74
C PRO A 411 4.33 -14.96 1.68
N ALA A 412 4.84 -15.40 2.82
CA ALA A 412 5.38 -16.75 2.96
C ALA A 412 4.22 -17.76 2.96
N LEU A 413 4.45 -18.95 2.40
CA LEU A 413 3.49 -20.06 2.49
C LEU A 413 3.61 -20.72 3.86
N SER A 414 2.46 -21.13 4.42
CA SER A 414 2.48 -22.10 5.52
C SER A 414 3.08 -23.42 5.03
N ASP A 415 3.68 -24.20 5.94
CA ASP A 415 4.25 -25.50 5.58
C ASP A 415 3.18 -26.45 5.03
N ASP A 416 1.96 -26.42 5.58
CA ASP A 416 0.82 -27.21 5.12
C ASP A 416 0.43 -26.85 3.67
N ASP A 417 0.32 -25.56 3.37
CA ASP A 417 -0.02 -25.09 2.01
C ASP A 417 1.09 -25.40 1.01
N GLY A 418 2.34 -25.16 1.40
CA GLY A 418 3.51 -25.46 0.57
C GLY A 418 3.61 -26.96 0.25
N ALA A 419 3.42 -27.81 1.26
CA ALA A 419 3.42 -29.25 1.10
C ALA A 419 2.24 -29.75 0.25
N ALA A 420 1.03 -29.26 0.48
CA ALA A 420 -0.14 -29.63 -0.31
C ALA A 420 0.04 -29.25 -1.79
N ARG A 421 0.56 -28.05 -2.08
CA ARG A 421 0.83 -27.58 -3.44
C ARG A 421 1.90 -28.41 -4.14
N ALA A 422 3.03 -28.66 -3.48
CA ALA A 422 4.11 -29.49 -4.05
C ALA A 422 3.64 -30.92 -4.34
N ARG A 423 2.85 -31.53 -3.44
CA ARG A 423 2.23 -32.86 -3.67
C ARG A 423 1.27 -32.85 -4.85
N ALA A 424 0.46 -31.81 -4.99
CA ALA A 424 -0.47 -31.68 -6.12
C ALA A 424 0.28 -31.64 -7.46
N VAL A 425 1.36 -30.88 -7.54
CA VAL A 425 2.21 -30.81 -8.75
C VAL A 425 2.84 -32.17 -9.06
N LEU A 426 3.32 -32.90 -8.04
CA LEU A 426 3.87 -34.25 -8.21
C LEU A 426 2.82 -35.21 -8.78
N ALA A 427 1.62 -35.20 -8.19
CA ALA A 427 0.53 -36.07 -8.58
C ALA A 427 0.03 -35.76 -10.01
N GLU A 428 -0.03 -34.48 -10.37
CA GLU A 428 -0.39 -34.05 -11.72
C GLU A 428 0.65 -34.48 -12.77
N ALA A 429 1.94 -34.30 -12.47
CA ALA A 429 3.01 -34.60 -13.42
C ALA A 429 3.30 -36.10 -13.56
N PHE A 430 3.23 -36.86 -12.47
CA PHE A 430 3.73 -38.24 -12.41
C PHE A 430 2.73 -39.28 -11.90
N GLY A 431 1.46 -38.89 -11.70
CA GLY A 431 0.39 -39.75 -11.22
C GLY A 431 0.24 -39.76 -9.69
N ALA A 432 -0.98 -40.06 -9.22
CA ALA A 432 -1.30 -40.15 -7.80
C ALA A 432 -0.58 -41.30 -7.10
N ASP A 433 -0.44 -41.19 -5.77
CA ASP A 433 0.23 -42.17 -4.92
C ASP A 433 -0.42 -43.56 -5.06
N GLU A 434 0.39 -44.58 -5.37
CA GLU A 434 -0.06 -45.97 -5.24
C GLU A 434 -0.04 -46.39 -3.75
N PRO A 435 -0.92 -47.32 -3.32
CA PRO A 435 -0.94 -47.79 -1.94
C PRO A 435 0.43 -48.37 -1.52
N GLY A 436 1.15 -47.66 -0.66
CA GLY A 436 2.48 -48.04 -0.15
C GLY A 436 3.65 -47.19 -0.64
N GLU A 437 3.43 -46.24 -1.56
CA GLU A 437 4.44 -45.24 -1.94
C GLU A 437 4.36 -44.01 -1.01
N GLU A 438 5.39 -43.78 -0.18
CA GLU A 438 5.41 -42.63 0.72
C GLU A 438 6.03 -41.41 0.02
N VAL A 439 5.18 -40.55 -0.56
CA VAL A 439 5.58 -39.18 -0.93
C VAL A 439 5.83 -38.40 0.35
N ARG A 440 6.99 -37.76 0.43
CA ARG A 440 7.38 -36.91 1.54
C ARG A 440 7.71 -35.52 1.01
N VAL A 441 7.60 -34.51 1.86
CA VAL A 441 7.88 -33.12 1.50
C VAL A 441 8.98 -32.57 2.39
N TRP A 442 9.93 -31.90 1.78
CA TRP A 442 10.97 -31.14 2.45
C TRP A 442 10.94 -29.71 1.98
N ALA A 443 11.43 -28.82 2.81
CA ALA A 443 11.47 -27.41 2.50
C ALA A 443 12.80 -26.80 2.93
N ALA A 444 13.27 -25.81 2.19
CA ALA A 444 14.39 -24.98 2.60
C ALA A 444 14.10 -23.49 2.34
N PRO A 445 14.58 -22.61 3.22
CA PRO A 445 14.29 -21.18 3.13
C PRO A 445 15.18 -20.48 2.10
N GLY A 446 14.68 -19.38 1.55
CA GLY A 446 15.54 -18.34 0.97
C GLY A 446 16.31 -17.60 2.08
N ARG A 447 17.09 -16.59 1.71
CA ARG A 447 17.90 -15.83 2.69
C ARG A 447 18.05 -14.36 2.32
N VAL A 448 18.27 -13.54 3.33
CA VAL A 448 18.84 -12.18 3.18
C VAL A 448 20.16 -12.10 3.94
N ASN A 449 21.11 -11.34 3.40
CA ASN A 449 22.36 -11.05 4.08
C ASN A 449 22.22 -9.73 4.83
N LEU A 450 22.31 -9.74 6.16
CA LEU A 450 22.14 -8.53 6.95
C LEU A 450 23.28 -7.54 6.69
N ILE A 451 24.50 -8.05 6.60
CA ILE A 451 25.73 -7.29 6.32
C ILE A 451 26.87 -8.26 5.97
N GLY A 452 27.92 -7.80 5.29
CA GLY A 452 29.01 -8.68 4.83
C GLY A 452 28.81 -9.11 3.39
N GLU A 453 28.57 -8.17 2.48
CA GLU A 453 28.44 -8.48 1.05
C GLU A 453 29.80 -8.52 0.35
N HIS A 454 29.96 -9.40 -0.64
CA HIS A 454 31.20 -9.55 -1.41
C HIS A 454 32.46 -9.84 -0.56
N THR A 455 32.26 -10.39 0.63
CA THR A 455 33.33 -10.82 1.55
C THR A 455 33.53 -12.34 1.53
N ASP A 456 32.53 -13.12 1.13
CA ASP A 456 32.53 -14.58 1.13
C ASP A 456 33.67 -15.18 0.29
N TYR A 457 33.79 -14.82 -0.98
CA TYR A 457 34.89 -15.27 -1.85
C TYR A 457 36.25 -14.61 -1.51
N ASN A 458 36.26 -13.67 -0.56
CA ASN A 458 37.46 -13.06 -0.01
C ASN A 458 37.88 -13.69 1.34
N ALA A 459 37.32 -14.86 1.69
CA ALA A 459 37.50 -15.54 2.98
C ALA A 459 37.04 -14.70 4.19
N GLY A 460 36.14 -13.74 3.95
CA GLY A 460 35.66 -12.77 4.93
C GLY A 460 34.58 -13.30 5.86
N LEU A 461 33.80 -12.37 6.41
CA LEU A 461 32.67 -12.65 7.28
C LEU A 461 31.36 -12.25 6.60
N CYS A 462 30.30 -13.04 6.80
CA CYS A 462 28.94 -12.76 6.37
C CYS A 462 27.96 -12.91 7.53
N LEU A 463 26.81 -12.25 7.47
CA LEU A 463 25.78 -12.34 8.52
C LEU A 463 24.37 -12.53 7.94
N PRO A 464 24.07 -13.67 7.29
CA PRO A 464 22.73 -13.94 6.77
C PRO A 464 21.71 -14.37 7.84
N VAL A 465 20.44 -14.24 7.48
CA VAL A 465 19.30 -14.88 8.14
C VAL A 465 18.50 -15.68 7.11
N ALA A 466 17.90 -16.79 7.55
CA ALA A 466 16.94 -17.53 6.75
C ALA A 466 15.57 -16.82 6.73
N LEU A 467 14.92 -16.79 5.56
CA LEU A 467 13.60 -16.20 5.36
C LEU A 467 12.48 -17.19 5.72
N PRO A 468 11.28 -16.71 6.09
CA PRO A 468 10.11 -17.59 6.20
C PRO A 468 9.64 -18.11 4.83
N HIS A 469 10.04 -17.46 3.73
CA HIS A 469 9.77 -17.92 2.36
C HIS A 469 10.63 -19.13 2.03
N ARG A 470 9.98 -20.23 1.66
CA ARG A 470 10.61 -21.53 1.40
C ARG A 470 10.31 -22.05 0.00
N THR A 471 11.23 -22.88 -0.48
CA THR A 471 11.02 -23.82 -1.59
C THR A 471 10.66 -25.18 -1.01
N TYR A 472 9.54 -25.74 -1.45
CA TYR A 472 8.99 -27.03 -1.06
C TYR A 472 9.25 -28.05 -2.17
N VAL A 473 9.73 -29.23 -1.79
CA VAL A 473 10.05 -30.35 -2.67
C VAL A 473 9.28 -31.57 -2.19
N ALA A 474 8.26 -31.96 -2.94
CA ALA A 474 7.62 -33.26 -2.79
C ALA A 474 8.44 -34.28 -3.58
N LEU A 475 8.92 -35.35 -2.92
CA LEU A 475 9.79 -36.33 -3.57
C LEU A 475 9.36 -37.76 -3.22
N ARG A 476 9.45 -38.62 -4.25
CA ARG A 476 9.23 -40.07 -4.18
C ARG A 476 10.49 -40.79 -4.70
N PRO A 477 11.15 -41.64 -3.90
CA PRO A 477 12.28 -42.42 -4.37
C PRO A 477 11.86 -43.47 -5.40
N ARG A 478 12.79 -43.81 -6.28
CA ARG A 478 12.65 -44.86 -7.31
C ARG A 478 13.67 -45.97 -7.07
N THR A 479 13.38 -47.15 -7.61
CA THR A 479 14.32 -48.29 -7.57
C THR A 479 15.33 -48.27 -8.72
N ASP A 480 15.09 -47.46 -9.74
CA ASP A 480 16.02 -47.19 -10.83
C ASP A 480 16.81 -45.89 -10.59
N SER A 481 17.68 -45.52 -11.53
CA SER A 481 18.50 -44.31 -11.48
C SER A 481 17.85 -43.10 -12.16
N LEU A 482 16.57 -43.17 -12.52
CA LEU A 482 15.89 -42.10 -13.25
C LEU A 482 15.55 -40.95 -12.30
N VAL A 483 15.78 -39.72 -12.73
CA VAL A 483 15.34 -38.50 -12.05
C VAL A 483 14.28 -37.85 -12.93
N ARG A 484 13.08 -37.60 -12.41
CA ARG A 484 12.02 -36.86 -13.10
C ARG A 484 11.57 -35.69 -12.24
N LEU A 485 11.55 -34.49 -12.83
CA LEU A 485 11.27 -33.25 -12.11
C LEU A 485 10.11 -32.50 -12.73
N ALA A 486 9.29 -31.88 -11.90
CA ALA A 486 8.23 -30.96 -12.27
C ALA A 486 8.29 -29.69 -11.39
N SER A 487 7.77 -28.57 -11.88
CA SER A 487 7.72 -27.31 -11.14
C SER A 487 6.36 -26.65 -11.29
N ALA A 488 5.82 -26.14 -10.20
CA ALA A 488 4.59 -25.32 -10.20
C ALA A 488 4.74 -24.07 -11.08
N GLN A 489 5.97 -23.58 -11.27
CA GLN A 489 6.29 -22.40 -12.06
C GLN A 489 6.38 -22.70 -13.57
N ALA A 490 6.41 -23.97 -13.96
CA ALA A 490 6.35 -24.41 -15.35
C ALA A 490 5.36 -25.58 -15.52
N PRO A 491 4.05 -25.35 -15.37
CA PRO A 491 3.05 -26.41 -15.44
C PRO A 491 3.08 -27.17 -16.78
N GLY A 492 3.08 -28.50 -16.71
CA GLY A 492 3.12 -29.37 -17.89
C GLY A 492 4.52 -29.61 -18.48
N GLU A 493 5.54 -28.87 -18.05
CA GLU A 493 6.93 -29.15 -18.39
C GLU A 493 7.55 -30.12 -17.38
N THR A 494 8.25 -31.14 -17.89
CA THR A 494 8.99 -32.08 -17.05
C THR A 494 10.43 -32.17 -17.50
N TRP A 495 11.33 -32.37 -16.55
CA TRP A 495 12.75 -32.61 -16.80
C TRP A 495 13.07 -34.06 -16.45
N THR A 496 13.91 -34.73 -17.23
CA THR A 496 14.28 -36.13 -16.97
C THR A 496 15.72 -36.41 -17.36
N ALA A 497 16.45 -37.11 -16.49
CA ALA A 497 17.78 -37.65 -16.77
C ALA A 497 18.02 -38.92 -15.95
N ARG A 498 19.06 -39.69 -16.27
CA ARG A 498 19.54 -40.78 -15.42
C ARG A 498 20.75 -40.28 -14.62
N LEU A 499 20.87 -40.71 -13.36
CA LEU A 499 21.94 -40.22 -12.47
C LEU A 499 23.36 -40.53 -12.97
N GLU A 500 23.55 -41.56 -13.80
CA GLU A 500 24.83 -41.84 -14.47
C GLU A 500 25.19 -40.86 -15.60
N ASP A 501 24.19 -40.14 -16.14
CA ASP A 501 24.36 -39.17 -17.22
C ASP A 501 24.54 -37.74 -16.65
N VAL A 502 24.53 -37.58 -15.33
CA VAL A 502 24.72 -36.28 -14.67
C VAL A 502 26.21 -36.06 -14.41
N GLY A 503 26.78 -35.03 -15.03
CA GLY A 503 28.15 -34.60 -14.83
C GLY A 503 28.38 -33.17 -15.35
N PRO A 504 29.55 -32.57 -15.09
CA PRO A 504 29.85 -31.22 -15.53
C PRO A 504 29.70 -31.05 -17.05
N GLY A 505 28.76 -30.19 -17.46
CA GLY A 505 28.47 -29.92 -18.88
C GLY A 505 27.56 -30.94 -19.58
N GLU A 506 27.12 -32.00 -18.89
CA GLU A 506 26.29 -33.07 -19.48
C GLU A 506 24.78 -32.80 -19.38
N VAL A 507 24.36 -31.98 -18.41
CA VAL A 507 22.96 -31.60 -18.19
C VAL A 507 22.79 -30.09 -18.15
N ALA A 508 21.60 -29.61 -18.55
CA ALA A 508 21.27 -28.19 -18.62
C ALA A 508 19.85 -27.89 -18.12
N GLY A 509 19.54 -26.59 -17.99
CA GLY A 509 18.28 -26.09 -17.47
C GLY A 509 18.19 -26.21 -15.95
N TRP A 510 17.05 -25.83 -15.36
CA TRP A 510 16.89 -25.78 -13.90
C TRP A 510 17.05 -27.15 -13.22
N GLY A 511 16.80 -28.25 -13.94
CA GLY A 511 16.99 -29.61 -13.43
C GLY A 511 18.44 -29.94 -13.10
N SER A 512 19.42 -29.19 -13.64
CA SER A 512 20.85 -29.37 -13.29
C SER A 512 21.15 -29.03 -11.84
N TYR A 513 20.45 -28.05 -11.24
CA TYR A 513 20.57 -27.71 -9.82
C TYR A 513 20.13 -28.89 -8.93
N VAL A 514 18.99 -29.50 -9.27
CA VAL A 514 18.43 -30.64 -8.51
C VAL A 514 19.25 -31.91 -8.70
N ALA A 515 19.52 -32.29 -9.94
CA ALA A 515 20.29 -33.49 -10.25
C ALA A 515 21.76 -33.37 -9.80
N GLY A 516 22.30 -32.15 -9.82
CA GLY A 516 23.65 -31.86 -9.33
C GLY A 516 23.83 -32.14 -7.85
N VAL A 517 22.79 -31.95 -7.02
CA VAL A 517 22.84 -32.30 -5.59
C VAL A 517 22.98 -33.82 -5.42
N ALA A 518 22.20 -34.60 -6.18
CA ALA A 518 22.31 -36.06 -6.15
C ALA A 518 23.70 -36.52 -6.60
N TRP A 519 24.24 -35.91 -7.67
CA TRP A 519 25.60 -36.16 -8.13
C TRP A 519 26.65 -35.85 -7.04
N ALA A 520 26.58 -34.67 -6.42
CA ALA A 520 27.55 -34.24 -5.41
C ALA A 520 27.52 -35.13 -4.15
N LEU A 521 26.33 -35.61 -3.75
CA LEU A 521 26.18 -36.57 -2.66
C LEU A 521 26.75 -37.94 -3.02
N ARG A 522 26.58 -38.41 -4.25
CA ARG A 522 27.19 -39.67 -4.72
C ARG A 522 28.71 -39.59 -4.72
N GLU A 523 29.28 -38.48 -5.18
CA GLU A 523 30.72 -38.22 -5.11
C GLU A 523 31.23 -38.18 -3.65
N HIS A 524 30.45 -37.58 -2.74
CA HIS A 524 30.76 -37.59 -1.31
C HIS A 524 30.79 -39.01 -0.76
N LEU A 525 29.79 -39.86 -1.09
CA LEU A 525 29.76 -41.26 -0.65
C LEU A 525 30.95 -42.05 -1.19
N VAL A 526 31.31 -41.88 -2.46
CA VAL A 526 32.49 -42.51 -3.05
C VAL A 526 33.77 -42.10 -2.31
N ALA A 527 33.92 -40.82 -1.98
CA ALA A 527 35.06 -40.33 -1.20
C ALA A 527 35.13 -40.92 0.22
N GLN A 528 33.97 -41.29 0.80
CA GLN A 528 33.88 -41.99 2.09
C GLN A 528 33.98 -43.53 1.97
N GLY A 529 34.11 -44.08 0.76
CA GLY A 529 34.12 -45.53 0.52
C GLY A 529 32.75 -46.21 0.66
N ALA A 530 31.66 -45.42 0.62
CA ALA A 530 30.28 -45.90 0.65
C ALA A 530 29.73 -46.12 -0.77
N ASP A 531 28.63 -46.86 -0.88
CA ASP A 531 27.99 -47.16 -2.17
C ASP A 531 27.24 -45.93 -2.71
N PRO A 532 27.61 -45.36 -3.87
CA PRO A 532 26.86 -44.25 -4.48
C PRO A 532 25.45 -44.65 -4.94
N ALA A 533 25.09 -45.93 -4.98
CA ALA A 533 23.71 -46.37 -5.21
C ALA A 533 22.80 -46.16 -3.98
N ALA A 534 23.35 -45.78 -2.83
CA ALA A 534 22.55 -45.39 -1.66
C ALA A 534 21.69 -44.14 -1.92
N VAL A 535 22.09 -43.27 -2.86
CA VAL A 535 21.25 -42.18 -3.40
C VAL A 535 20.48 -42.71 -4.61
N PRO A 536 19.18 -43.00 -4.49
CA PRO A 536 18.38 -43.58 -5.57
C PRO A 536 17.99 -42.54 -6.62
N GLY A 537 17.45 -43.00 -7.76
CA GLY A 537 16.63 -42.14 -8.62
C GLY A 537 15.36 -41.67 -7.88
N PHE A 538 14.69 -40.64 -8.39
CA PHE A 538 13.53 -40.07 -7.74
C PHE A 538 12.61 -39.29 -8.70
N ASP A 539 11.33 -39.24 -8.36
CA ASP A 539 10.40 -38.24 -8.90
C ASP A 539 10.32 -37.09 -7.89
N ALA A 540 10.44 -35.85 -8.35
CA ALA A 540 10.25 -34.68 -7.48
C ALA A 540 9.44 -33.57 -8.14
N ALA A 541 8.66 -32.87 -7.33
CA ALA A 541 7.94 -31.67 -7.73
C ALA A 541 8.28 -30.52 -6.80
N VAL A 542 8.44 -29.35 -7.39
CA VAL A 542 8.88 -28.14 -6.69
C VAL A 542 7.80 -27.08 -6.72
N ASP A 543 7.59 -26.42 -5.59
CA ASP A 543 6.87 -25.15 -5.52
C ASP A 543 7.58 -24.20 -4.56
N SER A 544 7.66 -22.92 -4.88
CA SER A 544 8.42 -21.95 -4.09
C SER A 544 7.64 -20.66 -3.85
N SER A 545 7.81 -20.15 -2.63
CA SER A 545 7.40 -18.80 -2.23
C SER A 545 8.56 -17.81 -2.21
N VAL A 546 9.79 -18.26 -2.49
CA VAL A 546 10.96 -17.38 -2.62
C VAL A 546 10.87 -16.63 -3.95
N PRO A 547 10.83 -15.29 -3.96
CA PRO A 547 10.74 -14.54 -5.21
C PRO A 547 11.92 -14.82 -6.16
N PHE A 548 11.61 -15.20 -7.41
CA PHE A 548 12.61 -15.43 -8.44
C PHE A 548 13.30 -14.13 -8.84
N GLY A 549 14.62 -14.17 -8.99
CA GLY A 549 15.40 -13.02 -9.46
C GLY A 549 15.55 -11.89 -8.43
N ALA A 550 14.95 -11.97 -7.25
CA ALA A 550 15.01 -10.93 -6.23
C ALA A 550 16.34 -10.90 -5.44
N GLY A 551 17.31 -11.76 -5.76
CA GLY A 551 18.56 -11.88 -5.01
C GLY A 551 18.41 -12.55 -3.64
N LEU A 552 17.31 -13.30 -3.42
CA LEU A 552 16.94 -13.95 -2.15
C LEU A 552 17.27 -15.45 -2.10
N SER A 553 18.14 -15.92 -3.00
CA SER A 553 18.68 -17.29 -3.08
C SER A 553 17.65 -18.39 -3.34
N SER A 554 16.82 -18.20 -4.36
CA SER A 554 15.88 -19.24 -4.82
C SER A 554 16.60 -20.52 -5.29
N SER A 555 17.81 -20.42 -5.86
CA SER A 555 18.64 -21.58 -6.26
C SER A 555 19.11 -22.38 -5.05
N ALA A 556 19.73 -21.74 -4.06
CA ALA A 556 20.17 -22.41 -2.84
C ALA A 556 19.00 -23.02 -2.06
N ALA A 557 17.84 -22.34 -1.99
CA ALA A 557 16.63 -22.90 -1.38
C ALA A 557 16.17 -24.19 -2.10
N LEU A 558 16.22 -24.23 -3.43
CA LEU A 558 15.92 -25.44 -4.20
C LEU A 558 16.92 -26.56 -3.90
N GLU A 559 18.22 -26.28 -4.03
CA GLU A 559 19.28 -27.26 -3.82
C GLU A 559 19.29 -27.82 -2.40
N CYS A 560 19.11 -26.96 -1.40
CA CYS A 560 19.13 -27.37 0.00
C CYS A 560 17.89 -28.18 0.38
N ALA A 561 16.71 -27.87 -0.18
CA ALA A 561 15.51 -28.68 0.02
C ALA A 561 15.68 -30.09 -0.58
N VAL A 562 16.31 -30.19 -1.75
CA VAL A 562 16.67 -31.49 -2.36
C VAL A 562 17.74 -32.20 -1.55
N ALA A 563 18.73 -31.49 -1.03
CA ALA A 563 19.82 -32.08 -0.24
C ALA A 563 19.29 -32.76 1.03
N VAL A 564 18.38 -32.11 1.78
CA VAL A 564 17.76 -32.73 2.96
C VAL A 564 16.77 -33.84 2.58
N ALA A 565 16.13 -33.75 1.41
CA ALA A 565 15.27 -34.81 0.91
C ALA A 565 16.05 -36.09 0.58
N LEU A 566 17.17 -35.95 -0.13
CA LEU A 566 18.05 -37.06 -0.48
C LEU A 566 18.78 -37.61 0.75
N ASP A 567 19.15 -36.77 1.71
CA ASP A 567 19.69 -37.19 3.01
C ASP A 567 18.72 -38.13 3.77
N ASP A 568 17.44 -37.74 3.88
CA ASP A 568 16.41 -38.55 4.55
C ASP A 568 16.10 -39.83 3.76
N VAL A 569 15.92 -39.72 2.45
CA VAL A 569 15.60 -40.88 1.58
C VAL A 569 16.73 -41.92 1.56
N ALA A 570 17.98 -41.48 1.51
CA ALA A 570 19.15 -42.37 1.51
C ALA A 570 19.59 -42.78 2.94
N GLY A 571 19.01 -42.17 3.98
CA GLY A 571 19.33 -42.47 5.38
C GLY A 571 20.76 -42.10 5.78
N LEU A 572 21.31 -41.00 5.24
CA LEU A 572 22.70 -40.60 5.49
C LEU A 572 22.88 -39.91 6.86
N GLY A 573 21.82 -39.29 7.38
CA GLY A 573 21.81 -38.67 8.72
C GLY A 573 22.61 -37.38 8.83
N LEU A 574 22.95 -36.74 7.70
CA LEU A 574 23.73 -35.50 7.65
C LEU A 574 22.92 -34.31 8.15
N ALA A 575 21.62 -34.24 7.88
CA ALA A 575 20.77 -33.13 8.34
C ALA A 575 20.51 -33.14 9.86
N ALA A 576 20.91 -34.19 10.57
CA ALA A 576 20.69 -34.32 12.02
C ALA A 576 21.66 -33.46 12.86
N THR A 577 22.76 -32.97 12.28
CA THR A 577 23.75 -32.15 12.99
C THR A 577 24.19 -30.96 12.14
N ASP A 578 24.66 -29.88 12.77
CA ASP A 578 25.20 -28.73 12.02
C ASP A 578 26.43 -29.11 11.16
N ALA A 579 27.30 -29.98 11.68
CA ALA A 579 28.46 -30.47 10.94
C ALA A 579 28.06 -31.24 9.67
N GLY A 580 27.05 -32.11 9.76
CA GLY A 580 26.51 -32.80 8.58
C GLY A 580 25.76 -31.84 7.64
N ARG A 581 25.05 -30.83 8.16
CA ARG A 581 24.44 -29.77 7.35
C ARG A 581 25.48 -28.95 6.58
N ALA A 582 26.68 -28.76 7.11
CA ALA A 582 27.78 -28.14 6.36
C ALA A 582 28.29 -29.02 5.20
N VAL A 583 28.22 -30.35 5.33
CA VAL A 583 28.50 -31.27 4.21
C VAL A 583 27.42 -31.13 3.13
N LEU A 584 26.14 -31.07 3.51
CA LEU A 584 25.04 -30.82 2.58
C LEU A 584 25.20 -29.46 1.88
N ALA A 585 25.59 -28.41 2.62
CA ALA A 585 25.82 -27.09 2.04
C ALA A 585 26.96 -27.13 1.02
N THR A 586 28.05 -27.85 1.33
CA THR A 586 29.16 -28.07 0.40
C THR A 586 28.69 -28.83 -0.85
N ALA A 587 27.85 -29.85 -0.71
CA ALA A 587 27.30 -30.59 -1.84
C ALA A 587 26.43 -29.70 -2.74
N SER A 588 25.59 -28.83 -2.17
CA SER A 588 24.79 -27.85 -2.90
C SER A 588 25.68 -26.83 -3.63
N VAL A 589 26.72 -26.29 -2.98
CA VAL A 589 27.70 -25.39 -3.63
C VAL A 589 28.35 -26.07 -4.84
N ARG A 590 28.71 -27.36 -4.73
CA ARG A 590 29.27 -28.13 -5.85
C ARG A 590 28.24 -28.36 -6.95
N ALA A 591 26.99 -28.64 -6.61
CA ALA A 591 25.90 -28.78 -7.58
C ALA A 591 25.75 -27.50 -8.42
N GLU A 592 25.72 -26.34 -7.77
CA GLU A 592 25.55 -25.04 -8.43
C GLU A 592 26.75 -24.69 -9.33
N ASN A 593 27.98 -24.84 -8.80
CA ASN A 593 29.20 -24.48 -9.53
C ASN A 593 29.58 -25.48 -10.63
N GLU A 594 29.58 -26.79 -10.34
CA GLU A 594 30.16 -27.81 -11.23
C GLU A 594 29.13 -28.37 -12.22
N ILE A 595 27.85 -28.44 -11.83
CA ILE A 595 26.80 -29.06 -12.65
C ILE A 595 25.91 -28.00 -13.29
N ALA A 596 25.37 -27.05 -12.52
CA ALA A 596 24.56 -25.97 -13.07
C ALA A 596 25.39 -24.89 -13.79
N GLY A 597 26.70 -24.81 -13.51
CA GLY A 597 27.61 -23.85 -14.12
C GLY A 597 27.38 -22.41 -13.64
N ALA A 598 26.76 -22.23 -12.48
CA ALA A 598 26.48 -20.94 -11.87
C ALA A 598 27.50 -20.68 -10.74
N PRO A 599 28.42 -19.71 -10.91
CA PRO A 599 29.40 -19.39 -9.87
C PRO A 599 28.70 -18.90 -8.59
N THR A 600 28.94 -19.59 -7.49
CA THR A 600 28.35 -19.26 -6.18
C THR A 600 29.37 -19.44 -5.06
N GLY A 601 29.24 -18.63 -4.00
CA GLY A 601 29.91 -18.86 -2.73
C GLY A 601 29.21 -19.93 -1.89
N GLY A 602 29.55 -20.02 -0.60
CA GLY A 602 28.89 -20.94 0.34
C GLY A 602 27.90 -20.30 1.30
N MET A 603 27.69 -18.99 1.21
CA MET A 603 26.85 -18.22 2.14
C MET A 603 25.39 -18.65 2.09
N ASP A 604 24.84 -18.76 0.88
CA ASP A 604 23.42 -18.97 0.64
C ASP A 604 22.97 -20.35 1.13
N GLN A 605 23.74 -21.38 0.77
CA GLN A 605 23.51 -22.76 1.15
C GLN A 605 23.74 -22.95 2.66
N SER A 606 24.75 -22.28 3.23
CA SER A 606 24.97 -22.30 4.68
C SER A 606 23.81 -21.65 5.43
N ALA A 607 23.29 -20.51 4.96
CA ALA A 607 22.12 -19.87 5.57
C ALA A 607 20.89 -20.79 5.49
N ALA A 608 20.63 -21.40 4.33
CA ALA A 608 19.49 -22.28 4.13
C ALA A 608 19.56 -23.56 4.98
N LEU A 609 20.75 -24.11 5.23
CA LEU A 609 20.92 -25.39 5.95
C LEU A 609 21.27 -25.24 7.42
N ARG A 610 21.88 -24.13 7.83
CA ARG A 610 22.53 -23.99 9.15
C ARG A 610 22.02 -22.82 9.99
N ALA A 611 21.11 -21.98 9.45
CA ALA A 611 20.48 -20.94 10.25
C ALA A 611 19.61 -21.53 11.39
N GLN A 612 19.25 -20.68 12.35
CA GLN A 612 18.34 -21.01 13.43
C GLN A 612 17.30 -19.90 13.57
N ALA A 613 16.05 -20.28 13.88
CA ALA A 613 14.99 -19.31 14.14
C ALA A 613 15.39 -18.30 15.23
N GLY A 614 15.06 -17.03 15.00
CA GLY A 614 15.43 -15.92 15.89
C GLY A 614 16.94 -15.57 15.94
N HIS A 615 17.77 -16.12 15.05
CA HIS A 615 19.21 -15.87 15.01
C HIS A 615 19.68 -15.47 13.61
N ALA A 616 20.70 -14.62 13.57
CA ALA A 616 21.55 -14.42 12.40
C ALA A 616 22.75 -15.37 12.45
N LEU A 617 23.18 -15.87 11.30
CA LEU A 617 24.28 -16.81 11.17
C LEU A 617 25.57 -16.04 10.86
N LEU A 618 26.44 -15.85 11.85
CA LEU A 618 27.79 -15.32 11.57
C LEU A 618 28.60 -16.42 10.89
N LEU A 619 28.88 -16.24 9.61
CA LEU A 619 29.66 -17.18 8.79
C LEU A 619 31.07 -16.66 8.60
N ASP A 620 32.06 -17.52 8.83
CA ASP A 620 33.47 -17.29 8.54
C ASP A 620 33.89 -18.12 7.34
N CYS A 621 34.17 -17.44 6.22
CA CYS A 621 34.42 -18.09 4.94
C CYS A 621 35.89 -18.49 4.73
N ARG A 622 36.72 -18.53 5.79
CA ARG A 622 38.09 -19.03 5.68
C ARG A 622 38.11 -20.50 5.25
N PRO A 623 38.90 -20.87 4.23
CA PRO A 623 38.97 -22.24 3.77
C PRO A 623 39.61 -23.13 4.84
N GLY A 624 39.09 -24.35 4.99
CA GLY A 624 39.64 -25.36 5.90
C GLY A 624 39.24 -25.23 7.37
N LEU A 625 38.37 -24.28 7.73
CA LEU A 625 37.74 -24.25 9.05
C LEU A 625 36.87 -25.50 9.26
N ASP A 626 36.84 -26.00 10.49
CA ASP A 626 35.85 -27.01 10.88
C ASP A 626 34.43 -26.42 10.72
N PRO A 627 33.43 -27.22 10.30
CA PRO A 627 32.04 -26.78 10.24
C PRO A 627 31.60 -25.99 11.47
N VAL A 628 31.88 -26.48 12.68
CA VAL A 628 31.46 -25.83 13.93
C VAL A 628 32.15 -24.47 14.14
N GLU A 629 33.40 -24.33 13.69
CA GLU A 629 34.15 -23.07 13.78
C GLU A 629 33.73 -22.06 12.70
N SER A 630 33.27 -22.54 11.55
CA SER A 630 32.89 -21.70 10.40
C SER A 630 31.57 -20.96 10.58
N ALA A 631 30.71 -21.34 11.53
CA ALA A 631 29.44 -20.65 11.75
C ALA A 631 29.08 -20.50 13.23
N THR A 632 28.51 -19.35 13.58
CA THR A 632 28.08 -19.04 14.94
C THR A 632 26.70 -18.38 14.91
N GLN A 633 25.76 -18.88 15.71
CA GLN A 633 24.44 -18.25 15.86
C GLN A 633 24.56 -16.97 16.71
N VAL A 634 23.98 -15.87 16.22
CA VAL A 634 23.93 -14.57 16.89
C VAL A 634 22.46 -14.21 17.11
N PRO A 635 21.99 -14.00 18.35
CA PRO A 635 20.60 -13.64 18.61
C PRO A 635 20.16 -12.41 17.81
N PHE A 636 19.01 -12.52 17.15
CA PHE A 636 18.45 -11.48 16.30
C PHE A 636 16.91 -11.50 16.36
N ASP A 637 16.38 -11.34 17.57
CA ASP A 637 14.94 -11.28 17.85
C ASP A 637 14.43 -9.83 17.70
N LEU A 638 13.89 -9.53 16.52
CA LEU A 638 13.37 -8.20 16.20
C LEU A 638 12.01 -7.92 16.84
N ASP A 639 11.18 -8.94 17.00
CA ASP A 639 9.84 -8.82 17.58
C ASP A 639 9.95 -8.38 19.04
N ALA A 640 10.87 -8.97 19.81
CA ALA A 640 11.15 -8.55 21.18
C ALA A 640 11.64 -7.10 21.30
N ALA A 641 12.22 -6.54 20.22
CA ALA A 641 12.69 -5.16 20.16
C ALA A 641 11.66 -4.19 19.54
N GLY A 642 10.47 -4.66 19.12
CA GLY A 642 9.48 -3.85 18.40
C GLY A 642 9.94 -3.41 17.01
N LEU A 643 10.82 -4.20 16.39
CA LEU A 643 11.42 -3.94 15.08
C LEU A 643 10.94 -4.97 14.06
N ALA A 644 11.10 -4.64 12.79
CA ALA A 644 10.90 -5.55 11.68
C ALA A 644 12.00 -5.34 10.62
N LEU A 645 12.36 -6.42 9.91
CA LEU A 645 13.24 -6.35 8.76
C LEU A 645 12.40 -6.41 7.49
N LEU A 646 12.21 -5.25 6.87
CA LEU A 646 11.49 -5.12 5.61
C LEU A 646 12.44 -5.43 4.46
N VAL A 647 12.06 -6.34 3.58
CA VAL A 647 12.72 -6.60 2.30
C VAL A 647 11.93 -5.90 1.21
N MET A 648 12.63 -5.18 0.35
CA MET A 648 12.12 -4.39 -0.75
C MET A 648 12.71 -4.96 -2.05
N ASP A 649 11.96 -5.86 -2.68
CA ASP A 649 12.32 -6.42 -3.99
C ASP A 649 12.06 -5.35 -5.05
N THR A 650 13.13 -4.83 -5.65
CA THR A 650 13.00 -3.75 -6.63
C THR A 650 12.36 -4.21 -7.94
N ARG A 651 12.31 -5.54 -8.18
CA ARG A 651 11.96 -6.16 -9.47
C ARG A 651 12.78 -5.64 -10.66
N ALA A 652 13.87 -4.94 -10.40
CA ALA A 652 14.83 -4.58 -11.43
C ALA A 652 15.47 -5.89 -11.90
N GLU A 653 15.33 -6.18 -13.20
CA GLU A 653 16.02 -7.31 -13.79
C GLU A 653 17.50 -7.18 -13.46
N HIS A 654 18.07 -8.24 -12.87
CA HIS A 654 19.50 -8.34 -12.73
C HIS A 654 20.09 -8.12 -14.13
N ARG A 655 20.79 -7.01 -14.33
CA ARG A 655 21.67 -6.86 -15.48
C ARG A 655 22.90 -7.73 -15.22
N LEU A 656 22.70 -9.05 -15.07
CA LEU A 656 23.72 -10.09 -15.24
C LEU A 656 24.08 -10.21 -16.74
N VAL A 657 24.20 -9.06 -17.39
CA VAL A 657 24.78 -8.91 -18.72
C VAL A 657 26.28 -8.78 -18.45
N ASP A 658 27.01 -9.85 -18.77
CA ASP A 658 28.45 -9.88 -19.04
C ASP A 658 29.43 -9.67 -17.87
N GLY A 659 29.54 -10.67 -16.97
CA GLY A 659 30.79 -10.93 -16.24
C GLY A 659 31.20 -9.94 -15.12
N GLN A 660 30.32 -9.01 -14.73
CA GLN A 660 30.64 -7.98 -13.73
C GLN A 660 30.97 -8.54 -12.34
N TYR A 661 30.23 -9.57 -11.87
CA TYR A 661 30.53 -10.27 -10.62
C TYR A 661 31.92 -10.94 -10.68
N ALA A 662 32.19 -11.66 -11.78
CA ALA A 662 33.49 -12.29 -12.01
C ALA A 662 34.64 -11.25 -12.05
N GLN A 663 34.39 -10.07 -12.62
CA GLN A 663 35.35 -8.96 -12.62
C GLN A 663 35.65 -8.46 -11.20
N ARG A 664 34.64 -8.36 -10.31
CA ARG A 664 34.86 -7.97 -8.90
C ARG A 664 35.74 -8.97 -8.17
N ARG A 665 35.45 -10.26 -8.36
CA ARG A 665 36.27 -11.35 -7.81
C ARG A 665 37.71 -11.31 -8.32
N ALA A 666 37.90 -11.25 -9.63
CA ALA A 666 39.23 -11.17 -10.25
C ALA A 666 40.04 -9.96 -9.74
N THR A 667 39.39 -8.80 -9.59
CA THR A 667 40.04 -7.59 -9.03
C THR A 667 40.54 -7.82 -7.60
N CYS A 668 39.76 -8.52 -6.78
CA CYS A 668 40.14 -8.81 -5.39
C CYS A 668 41.26 -9.84 -5.31
N GLU A 669 41.20 -10.89 -6.14
CA GLU A 669 42.26 -11.90 -6.26
C GLU A 669 43.59 -11.29 -6.73
N ASP A 670 43.55 -10.39 -7.72
CA ASP A 670 44.72 -9.66 -8.22
C ASP A 670 45.31 -8.72 -7.17
N ALA A 671 44.45 -8.05 -6.39
CA ALA A 671 44.87 -7.21 -5.28
C ALA A 671 45.55 -8.03 -4.18
N ALA A 672 44.99 -9.19 -3.81
CA ALA A 672 45.61 -10.09 -2.84
C ALA A 672 46.99 -10.58 -3.31
N ARG A 673 47.12 -10.96 -4.60
CA ARG A 673 48.42 -11.32 -5.21
C ARG A 673 49.43 -10.18 -5.16
N THR A 674 49.00 -8.96 -5.45
CA THR A 674 49.85 -7.76 -5.40
C THR A 674 50.35 -7.47 -3.99
N LEU A 675 49.50 -7.68 -2.99
CA LEU A 675 49.82 -7.50 -1.57
C LEU A 675 50.61 -8.68 -0.96
N GLY A 676 50.74 -9.80 -1.69
CA GLY A 676 51.45 -10.98 -1.23
C GLY A 676 50.72 -11.74 -0.11
N ILE A 677 49.39 -11.66 -0.06
CA ILE A 677 48.53 -12.32 0.93
C ILE A 677 47.65 -13.39 0.27
N GLY A 678 47.21 -14.39 1.04
CA GLY A 678 46.36 -15.47 0.52
C GLY A 678 44.92 -15.02 0.26
N SER A 679 44.43 -14.05 1.02
CA SER A 679 43.10 -13.46 0.86
C SER A 679 43.02 -12.05 1.45
N LEU A 680 42.03 -11.25 1.02
CA LEU A 680 41.80 -9.93 1.60
C LEU A 680 41.33 -9.99 3.07
N ARG A 681 40.84 -11.15 3.54
CA ARG A 681 40.59 -11.40 4.97
C ARG A 681 41.84 -11.22 5.83
N GLU A 682 43.02 -11.69 5.37
CA GLU A 682 44.26 -11.52 6.14
C GLU A 682 44.60 -10.04 6.35
N LEU A 683 44.37 -9.22 5.32
CA LEU A 683 44.52 -7.78 5.45
C LEU A 683 43.50 -7.18 6.42
N ALA A 684 42.23 -7.61 6.34
CA ALA A 684 41.20 -7.13 7.24
C ALA A 684 41.48 -7.48 8.71
N ASP A 685 42.01 -8.68 8.99
CA ASP A 685 42.43 -9.10 10.32
C ASP A 685 43.63 -8.28 10.81
N ALA A 686 44.62 -8.03 9.94
CA ALA A 686 45.79 -7.22 10.28
C ALA A 686 45.45 -5.75 10.53
N VAL A 687 44.52 -5.18 9.76
CA VAL A 687 44.03 -3.80 9.94
C VAL A 687 43.28 -3.65 11.25
N ASP A 688 42.41 -4.62 11.59
CA ASP A 688 41.63 -4.62 12.83
C ASP A 688 42.51 -4.78 14.08
N ALA A 689 43.61 -5.53 13.97
CA ALA A 689 44.58 -5.71 15.04
C ALA A 689 45.61 -4.56 15.17
N SER A 690 45.58 -3.56 14.29
CA SER A 690 46.50 -2.41 14.30
C SER A 690 46.13 -1.38 15.38
N ASP A 691 47.13 -0.71 15.96
CA ASP A 691 46.91 0.44 16.85
C ASP A 691 46.17 1.59 16.15
N ASP A 692 46.37 1.74 14.84
CA ASP A 692 45.65 2.68 13.98
C ASP A 692 45.18 1.98 12.69
N PRO A 693 43.92 1.47 12.69
CA PRO A 693 43.36 0.78 11.53
C PRO A 693 43.27 1.67 10.27
N ALA A 694 43.06 2.97 10.43
CA ALA A 694 42.93 3.89 9.30
C ALA A 694 44.26 4.06 8.56
N VAL A 695 45.36 4.23 9.32
CA VAL A 695 46.72 4.31 8.75
C VAL A 695 47.15 2.97 8.15
N ALA A 696 46.84 1.85 8.80
CA ALA A 696 47.15 0.51 8.28
C ALA A 696 46.45 0.24 6.95
N LEU A 697 45.17 0.58 6.84
CA LEU A 697 44.42 0.45 5.60
C LEU A 697 44.98 1.38 4.52
N ALA A 698 45.22 2.66 4.82
CA ALA A 698 45.77 3.62 3.86
C ALA A 698 47.08 3.11 3.24
N ARG A 699 47.99 2.59 4.07
CA ARG A 699 49.26 2.01 3.62
C ARG A 699 49.07 0.81 2.68
N ALA A 700 48.09 -0.06 2.96
CA ALA A 700 47.79 -1.19 2.09
C ALA A 700 47.20 -0.72 0.75
N LEU A 701 46.35 0.30 0.76
CA LEU A 701 45.77 0.89 -0.46
C LEU A 701 46.84 1.57 -1.34
N ASP A 702 47.84 2.23 -0.74
CA ASP A 702 48.93 2.87 -1.47
C ASP A 702 49.80 1.87 -2.25
N ALA A 703 49.84 0.61 -1.81
CA ALA A 703 50.56 -0.47 -2.48
C ALA A 703 49.84 -1.03 -3.72
N LEU A 704 48.57 -0.68 -3.93
CA LEU A 704 47.77 -1.17 -5.05
C LEU A 704 47.95 -0.30 -6.31
N PRO A 705 47.87 -0.91 -7.51
CA PRO A 705 48.33 -0.31 -8.75
C PRO A 705 47.42 0.80 -9.29
N ASP A 706 46.12 0.75 -8.98
CA ASP A 706 45.12 1.68 -9.51
C ASP A 706 44.00 1.96 -8.50
N ASP A 707 43.18 2.98 -8.80
CA ASP A 707 42.10 3.45 -7.93
C ASP A 707 40.96 2.43 -7.80
N VAL A 708 40.69 1.62 -8.84
CA VAL A 708 39.62 0.61 -8.80
C VAL A 708 39.98 -0.47 -7.79
N ALA A 709 41.19 -1.02 -7.86
CA ALA A 709 41.69 -1.99 -6.89
C ALA A 709 41.64 -1.45 -5.46
N ARG A 710 42.03 -0.18 -5.27
CA ARG A 710 41.96 0.49 -3.95
C ARG A 710 40.53 0.55 -3.40
N ARG A 711 39.56 0.93 -4.22
CA ARG A 711 38.15 0.98 -3.81
C ARG A 711 37.62 -0.40 -3.45
N ARG A 712 37.91 -1.43 -4.26
CA ARG A 712 37.47 -2.81 -3.97
C ARG A 712 38.07 -3.35 -2.68
N VAL A 713 39.36 -3.15 -2.44
CA VAL A 713 40.02 -3.57 -1.19
C VAL A 713 39.49 -2.79 0.01
N ARG A 714 39.29 -1.46 -0.13
CA ARG A 714 38.69 -0.64 0.93
C ARG A 714 37.31 -1.14 1.32
N HIS A 715 36.46 -1.46 0.34
CA HIS A 715 35.16 -2.06 0.60
C HIS A 715 35.29 -3.35 1.41
N VAL A 716 36.06 -4.34 0.93
CA VAL A 716 36.16 -5.65 1.57
C VAL A 716 36.68 -5.55 3.01
N VAL A 717 37.75 -4.79 3.24
CA VAL A 717 38.32 -4.63 4.59
C VAL A 717 37.33 -3.95 5.52
N THR A 718 36.71 -2.86 5.09
CA THR A 718 35.77 -2.12 5.94
C THR A 718 34.44 -2.85 6.12
N GLU A 719 33.99 -3.65 5.16
CA GLU A 719 32.79 -4.47 5.27
C GLU A 719 32.97 -5.59 6.30
N ILE A 720 34.11 -6.29 6.29
CA ILE A 720 34.44 -7.28 7.32
C ILE A 720 34.44 -6.64 8.72
N GLY A 721 35.03 -5.45 8.85
CA GLY A 721 34.98 -4.67 10.10
C GLY A 721 33.55 -4.29 10.51
N ARG A 722 32.69 -3.92 9.55
CA ARG A 722 31.27 -3.65 9.81
C ARG A 722 30.52 -4.89 10.30
N VAL A 723 30.81 -6.09 9.78
CA VAL A 723 30.23 -7.33 10.30
C VAL A 723 30.56 -7.53 11.78
N ARG A 724 31.83 -7.33 12.17
CA ARG A 724 32.26 -7.44 13.58
C ARG A 724 31.51 -6.46 14.47
N ALA A 725 31.42 -5.20 14.04
CA ALA A 725 30.69 -4.17 14.78
C ALA A 725 29.18 -4.47 14.89
N PHE A 726 28.57 -5.00 13.82
CA PHE A 726 27.16 -5.39 13.81
C PHE A 726 26.91 -6.51 14.82
N VAL A 727 27.72 -7.57 14.78
CA VAL A 727 27.63 -8.69 15.72
C VAL A 727 27.85 -8.24 17.17
N ALA A 728 28.78 -7.31 17.42
CA ALA A 728 28.99 -6.76 18.77
C ALA A 728 27.71 -6.08 19.31
N LEU A 729 27.05 -5.25 18.50
CA LEU A 729 25.79 -4.60 18.88
C LEU A 729 24.66 -5.60 19.13
N LEU A 730 24.55 -6.66 18.31
CA LEU A 730 23.56 -7.71 18.54
C LEU A 730 23.81 -8.46 19.85
N ARG A 731 25.07 -8.79 20.15
CA ARG A 731 25.46 -9.45 21.41
C ARG A 731 25.23 -8.57 22.64
N GLU A 732 25.26 -7.25 22.47
CA GLU A 732 24.88 -6.27 23.51
C GLU A 732 23.36 -6.11 23.67
N GLY A 733 22.54 -6.77 22.85
CA GLY A 733 21.08 -6.63 22.87
C GLY A 733 20.60 -5.30 22.29
N ARG A 734 21.33 -4.73 21.31
CA ARG A 734 21.06 -3.42 20.71
C ARG A 734 20.79 -3.53 19.20
N PRO A 735 19.75 -4.28 18.78
CA PRO A 735 19.42 -4.45 17.37
C PRO A 735 18.98 -3.14 16.70
N ASP A 736 18.44 -2.18 17.45
CA ASP A 736 18.07 -0.83 16.97
C ASP A 736 19.28 0.01 16.55
N ALA A 737 20.46 -0.24 17.14
CA ALA A 737 21.68 0.52 16.90
C ALA A 737 22.45 0.12 15.64
N VAL A 738 22.03 -0.92 14.92
CA VAL A 738 22.77 -1.44 13.75
C VAL A 738 22.50 -0.64 12.46
N GLY A 739 21.45 0.17 12.44
CA GLY A 739 21.03 0.95 11.26
C GLY A 739 22.14 1.79 10.60
N PRO A 740 22.96 2.54 11.35
CA PRO A 740 24.11 3.25 10.80
C PRO A 740 25.12 2.34 10.07
N LEU A 741 25.33 1.11 10.53
CA LEU A 741 26.22 0.14 9.87
C LEU A 741 25.62 -0.36 8.55
N MET A 742 24.29 -0.56 8.50
CA MET A 742 23.60 -0.89 7.25
C MET A 742 23.78 0.21 6.21
N ASN A 743 23.53 1.46 6.60
CA ASN A 743 23.70 2.62 5.71
C ASN A 743 25.15 2.76 5.21
N ALA A 744 26.14 2.53 6.08
CA ALA A 744 27.55 2.57 5.72
C ALA A 744 27.95 1.43 4.76
N SER A 745 27.41 0.22 4.97
CA SER A 745 27.59 -0.90 4.03
C SER A 745 27.02 -0.57 2.65
N HIS A 746 25.80 -0.01 2.59
CA HIS A 746 25.20 0.40 1.31
C HIS A 746 26.02 1.46 0.58
N ALA A 747 26.44 2.52 1.28
CA ALA A 747 27.28 3.55 0.69
C ALA A 747 28.60 2.96 0.15
N SER A 748 29.21 2.03 0.88
CA SER A 748 30.41 1.32 0.40
C SER A 748 30.13 0.45 -0.83
N LEU A 749 28.99 -0.24 -0.89
CA LEU A 749 28.60 -1.02 -2.07
C LEU A 749 28.31 -0.17 -3.29
N ARG A 750 27.70 1.00 -3.11
CA ARG A 750 27.40 1.96 -4.18
C ARG A 750 28.67 2.66 -4.67
N ASP A 751 29.48 3.20 -3.76
CA ASP A 751 30.55 4.16 -4.09
C ASP A 751 31.92 3.46 -4.26
N ASP A 752 32.23 2.48 -3.41
CA ASP A 752 33.53 1.77 -3.42
C ASP A 752 33.48 0.44 -4.17
N TYR A 753 32.38 -0.30 -4.11
CA TYR A 753 32.24 -1.58 -4.80
C TYR A 753 31.54 -1.46 -6.15
N GLU A 754 30.74 -0.40 -6.34
CA GLU A 754 29.99 -0.09 -7.56
C GLU A 754 29.15 -1.29 -8.03
N VAL A 755 28.29 -1.77 -7.13
CA VAL A 755 27.35 -2.88 -7.38
C VAL A 755 25.89 -2.53 -7.09
N SER A 756 25.58 -1.28 -6.72
CA SER A 756 24.20 -0.83 -6.57
C SER A 756 23.54 -0.53 -7.93
N SER A 757 22.27 -0.14 -7.90
CA SER A 757 21.49 0.32 -9.06
C SER A 757 20.60 1.51 -8.68
N VAL A 758 20.02 2.18 -9.67
CA VAL A 758 19.10 3.30 -9.44
C VAL A 758 17.92 2.84 -8.57
N GLU A 759 17.39 1.67 -8.85
CA GLU A 759 16.25 1.11 -8.13
C GLU A 759 16.60 0.77 -6.67
N LEU A 760 17.78 0.20 -6.43
CA LEU A 760 18.28 -0.09 -5.08
C LEU A 760 18.50 1.21 -4.28
N ASP A 761 19.14 2.20 -4.89
CA ASP A 761 19.43 3.48 -4.26
C ASP A 761 18.13 4.23 -3.91
N VAL A 762 17.16 4.24 -4.83
CA VAL A 762 15.83 4.83 -4.60
C VAL A 762 15.09 4.11 -3.47
N ALA A 763 15.12 2.78 -3.43
CA ALA A 763 14.48 2.01 -2.36
C ALA A 763 15.09 2.34 -0.99
N VAL A 764 16.43 2.36 -0.90
CA VAL A 764 17.15 2.64 0.34
C VAL A 764 16.90 4.07 0.82
N ASP A 765 17.01 5.06 -0.06
CA ASP A 765 16.83 6.46 0.31
C ASP A 765 15.37 6.76 0.70
N ALA A 766 14.39 6.21 -0.04
CA ALA A 766 12.98 6.36 0.31
C ALA A 766 12.67 5.73 1.68
N ALA A 767 13.19 4.53 1.95
CA ALA A 767 12.99 3.88 3.24
C ALA A 767 13.58 4.68 4.41
N ARG A 768 14.78 5.24 4.23
CA ARG A 768 15.44 6.09 5.23
C ARG A 768 14.68 7.38 5.49
N VAL A 769 14.22 8.06 4.44
CA VAL A 769 13.39 9.28 4.56
C VAL A 769 12.07 8.98 5.29
N ALA A 770 11.51 7.79 5.08
CA ALA A 770 10.27 7.34 5.71
C ALA A 770 10.42 6.84 7.17
N GLY A 771 11.65 6.81 7.72
CA GLY A 771 11.90 6.50 9.12
C GLY A 771 12.61 5.17 9.40
N ALA A 772 13.12 4.46 8.38
CA ALA A 772 13.96 3.29 8.61
C ALA A 772 15.21 3.64 9.42
N LEU A 773 15.55 2.81 10.42
CA LEU A 773 16.74 2.96 11.26
C LEU A 773 18.02 2.82 10.42
N GLY A 774 17.98 1.94 9.43
CA GLY A 774 18.98 1.82 8.38
C GLY A 774 18.49 0.94 7.25
N ALA A 775 19.01 1.16 6.04
CA ALA A 775 18.66 0.38 4.87
C ALA A 775 19.86 0.17 3.95
N ARG A 776 19.86 -0.95 3.23
CA ARG A 776 20.92 -1.33 2.28
C ARG A 776 20.43 -2.33 1.24
N MET A 777 21.09 -2.41 0.10
CA MET A 777 20.95 -3.56 -0.80
C MET A 777 21.38 -4.86 -0.11
N THR A 778 20.87 -6.02 -0.54
CA THR A 778 21.30 -7.36 -0.10
C THR A 778 21.62 -8.26 -1.29
N GLY A 779 22.56 -9.19 -1.14
CA GLY A 779 22.99 -10.09 -2.20
C GLY A 779 23.98 -9.45 -3.18
N GLY A 780 24.13 -10.04 -4.38
CA GLY A 780 25.20 -9.68 -5.33
C GLY A 780 25.07 -8.31 -6.04
N GLY A 781 23.94 -7.60 -5.87
CA GLY A 781 23.71 -6.29 -6.49
C GLY A 781 23.29 -6.33 -7.96
N PHE A 782 23.43 -5.18 -8.62
CA PHE A 782 23.06 -4.94 -10.02
C PHE A 782 21.54 -5.10 -10.30
N GLY A 783 20.73 -4.88 -9.26
CA GLY A 783 19.29 -5.14 -9.21
C GLY A 783 18.94 -5.95 -7.95
N GLY A 784 17.78 -6.60 -7.94
CA GLY A 784 17.37 -7.48 -6.84
C GLY A 784 16.73 -6.73 -5.67
N SER A 785 17.10 -7.07 -4.44
CA SER A 785 16.42 -6.56 -3.23
C SER A 785 17.28 -5.64 -2.38
N ALA A 786 16.61 -4.74 -1.67
CA ALA A 786 17.13 -4.04 -0.52
C ALA A 786 16.44 -4.49 0.78
N ILE A 787 17.06 -4.24 1.92
CA ILE A 787 16.53 -4.48 3.26
C ILE A 787 16.55 -3.20 4.07
N ALA A 788 15.55 -3.00 4.91
CA ALA A 788 15.41 -1.88 5.81
C ALA A 788 15.02 -2.37 7.20
N LEU A 789 15.76 -1.95 8.22
CA LEU A 789 15.38 -2.14 9.62
C LEU A 789 14.42 -1.02 10.01
N VAL A 790 13.18 -1.38 10.33
CA VAL A 790 12.10 -0.43 10.62
C VAL A 790 11.46 -0.76 11.97
N ARG A 791 10.72 0.18 12.55
CA ARG A 791 9.83 -0.16 13.66
C ARG A 791 8.64 -0.96 13.14
N ALA A 792 8.19 -1.94 13.91
CA ALA A 792 7.15 -2.88 13.47
C ALA A 792 5.83 -2.17 13.10
N ASP A 793 5.50 -1.08 13.78
CA ASP A 793 4.32 -0.24 13.51
C ASP A 793 4.47 0.68 12.29
N GLN A 794 5.66 0.78 11.69
CA GLN A 794 5.95 1.66 10.54
C GLN A 794 6.16 0.90 9.23
N VAL A 795 6.06 -0.43 9.23
CA VAL A 795 6.31 -1.29 8.06
C VAL A 795 5.54 -0.84 6.82
N GLU A 796 4.22 -0.67 6.93
CA GLU A 796 3.37 -0.27 5.79
C GLU A 796 3.67 1.16 5.33
N ALA A 797 3.91 2.10 6.26
CA ALA A 797 4.24 3.48 5.93
C ALA A 797 5.56 3.58 5.14
N VAL A 798 6.57 2.79 5.51
CA VAL A 798 7.85 2.73 4.80
C VAL A 798 7.68 2.08 3.43
N ALA A 799 6.93 0.97 3.32
CA ALA A 799 6.63 0.33 2.04
C ALA A 799 5.87 1.26 1.08
N ASP A 800 4.89 2.01 1.58
CA ASP A 800 4.12 3.00 0.82
C ASP A 800 5.01 4.13 0.30
N ALA A 801 5.93 4.63 1.13
CA ALA A 801 6.87 5.67 0.73
C ALA A 801 7.84 5.18 -0.36
N VAL A 802 8.32 3.95 -0.26
CA VAL A 802 9.19 3.32 -1.28
C VAL A 802 8.42 3.17 -2.59
N ARG A 803 7.18 2.69 -2.55
CA ARG A 803 6.32 2.57 -3.74
C ARG A 803 6.07 3.93 -4.39
N ALA A 804 5.73 4.96 -3.62
CA ALA A 804 5.53 6.30 -4.13
C ALA A 804 6.81 6.90 -4.75
N ALA A 805 7.99 6.58 -4.19
CA ALA A 805 9.26 6.97 -4.77
C ALA A 805 9.52 6.28 -6.10
N PHE A 806 9.27 4.97 -6.20
CA PHE A 806 9.39 4.23 -7.46
C PHE A 806 8.46 4.80 -8.54
N GLU A 807 7.22 5.10 -8.21
CA GLU A 807 6.27 5.73 -9.13
C GLU A 807 6.76 7.10 -9.61
N ARG A 808 7.26 7.94 -8.69
CA ARG A 808 7.80 9.28 -9.02
C ARG A 808 9.00 9.22 -9.95
N GLU A 809 9.87 8.23 -9.78
CA GLU A 809 11.06 8.02 -10.63
C GLU A 809 10.74 7.22 -11.92
N GLY A 810 9.49 6.82 -12.13
CA GLY A 810 9.06 6.06 -13.31
C GLY A 810 9.59 4.61 -13.34
N LEU A 811 9.89 4.03 -12.18
CA LEU A 811 10.37 2.66 -12.01
C LEU A 811 9.21 1.65 -11.91
N GLY A 812 9.48 0.38 -12.22
CA GLY A 812 8.50 -0.69 -12.07
C GLY A 812 8.12 -0.92 -10.61
N ALA A 813 6.85 -1.19 -10.30
CA ALA A 813 6.39 -1.28 -8.91
C ALA A 813 7.15 -2.36 -8.10
N PRO A 814 7.69 -2.02 -6.91
CA PRO A 814 8.45 -2.94 -6.09
C PRO A 814 7.56 -3.99 -5.41
N GLY A 815 8.17 -5.10 -4.99
CA GLY A 815 7.60 -6.08 -4.08
C GLY A 815 8.12 -5.90 -2.64
N PHE A 816 7.35 -6.39 -1.67
CA PHE A 816 7.69 -6.27 -0.24
C PHE A 816 7.51 -7.62 0.47
N LEU A 817 8.40 -7.94 1.40
CA LEU A 817 8.23 -9.07 2.31
C LEU A 817 8.92 -8.82 3.65
N LEU A 818 8.50 -9.54 4.68
CA LEU A 818 9.14 -9.49 6.00
C LEU A 818 10.14 -10.62 6.16
N ALA A 819 11.35 -10.28 6.61
CA ALA A 819 12.44 -11.20 6.85
C ALA A 819 12.61 -11.52 8.34
N THR A 820 11.65 -12.27 8.89
CA THR A 820 11.76 -12.84 10.23
C THR A 820 12.73 -14.03 10.20
N PRO A 821 13.79 -14.06 11.03
CA PRO A 821 14.75 -15.16 11.02
C PRO A 821 14.09 -16.52 11.32
N SER A 822 14.13 -17.43 10.34
CA SER A 822 13.38 -18.68 10.35
C SER A 822 14.27 -19.93 10.56
N ALA A 823 13.61 -21.09 10.64
CA ALA A 823 14.26 -22.39 10.75
C ALA A 823 14.96 -22.80 9.44
N PRO A 824 16.03 -23.62 9.51
CA PRO A 824 16.76 -24.07 8.34
C PRO A 824 15.94 -25.10 7.52
N ALA A 825 16.56 -25.68 6.51
CA ALA A 825 15.98 -26.75 5.71
C ALA A 825 15.61 -27.98 6.57
N GLU A 826 14.41 -28.51 6.36
CA GLU A 826 13.87 -29.64 7.12
C GLU A 826 12.77 -30.38 6.36
N ARG A 827 12.37 -31.54 6.90
CA ARG A 827 11.17 -32.26 6.48
C ARG A 827 9.94 -31.56 7.06
N VAL A 828 8.93 -31.30 6.22
CA VAL A 828 7.65 -30.74 6.65
C VAL A 828 6.58 -31.84 6.74
N ALA A 829 5.59 -31.62 7.60
CA ALA A 829 4.63 -32.65 8.04
C ALA A 829 3.72 -33.18 6.92
#